data_AF-A0AA88YCW2-F1
#
_entry.id   AF-A0AA88YCW2-F1
#
_cell.length_a   1.000
_cell.length_b   1.000
_cell.length_c   1.000
_cell.angle_alpha   90.00
_cell.angle_beta   90.00
_cell.angle_gamma   90.00
#
_symmetry.space_group_name_H-M   'P 1'
#
loop_
_entity.id
_entity.type
_entity.pdbx_description
1 polymer ?
#
loop_
_entity_poly.entity_id
_entity_poly.type
_entity_poly.pdbx_seq_one_letter_code
_entity_poly.pdbx_strand_id
1 'polypeptide(L)'
;MNDIKESASKEISNLESKLLKSQEKLKNSVPIEKFNETEKKLKLEKTESKLLKKELFRSSLKCESAEEKIQELSEKLKTEQTKNKSKSRQVKRCRERIENLKLKVTDCKNQLRTDKEAVSLYYEGIIQELDRQILDGKSSVEEKERMIESMKTMDTKHKGIYNSEIRLLYYDLLTKGVPSNIIQDVVRTVLDSTYVDANNLSLPSRSTAQRMVAEAGQLCTIRLAVEKAKSGAKLAHQSDGTTKVQLHWLSHVLKLCVSGEAESKSFTLSVNPATSSTAQETIDDLKNHLQKLEEIAKKLGITYKEDEYKISEINSRMSDRANTEKAVTRLMMEEKERELGKSADWAQISDEERQDRIKIYAFTCGNHKINNTAEAMTKASADFLYKSGELCDGRKMRGAKQHIYECDKLLCQTSKKEYAKGMDFKCFSISTEEDTGSDLFKPIVGSRYLVFLYNSIPTVVGRNAIISFLETVRDSKDIPTFNKIESSVFEGFFDEKIVSEECAFAIMYHEICHPLMVKVKCAASPLSMNPHYKYAVDKMREWEKDSSCLLEDDDREDGSNFRVDGGLQNYIAKVREVSRKPAYKDHVKQILQIMCKAGADKLASHASEHLEGGEYFSPTEAAVYADKQIGEAHNDKLESKFGMLDRRLEFAPSSNYYNVGCYIKAKSDKPHIWLKDQTPELREAAVSLARSEGAKESRLAGTRLSQASKLYQIRYARNEEKIRKRRLLREKKEQKKLQEMNKYGIWKSVNAVESMLQNLKGSGAKMKAIKFQISFLKSYLKKTNIRADLFKFSESGRSFSFDEIHRNYLEILRNVPQHVLNSIPDHGGPSNVSQNVNHSGESESESSDDSGEETPSKPKKMKFTVTPNFKQVGLWYAVFYDDLWYPGEVCRIISKEKAMLNFMHPTTSSSKNFKWPVKPDRTQIDNSFLYLCIDPPVPEARGRFFRFEQHDEIDSYFVDLCNK
;
A
#
# COMPACT_ATOMS: atom_id res chain seq x y z
N MET A 1 104.24 -81.15 65.97
CA MET A 1 105.71 -80.90 65.95
C MET A 1 106.28 -80.82 67.36
N ASN A 2 105.58 -80.20 68.33
CA ASN A 2 105.97 -80.25 69.75
C ASN A 2 105.94 -81.68 70.33
N ASP A 3 104.97 -82.52 69.93
CA ASP A 3 104.90 -83.92 70.40
C ASP A 3 106.02 -84.83 69.84
N ILE A 4 106.62 -84.45 68.70
CA ILE A 4 107.77 -85.16 68.10
C ILE A 4 109.08 -84.68 68.74
N LYS A 5 109.16 -83.40 69.14
CA LYS A 5 110.29 -82.85 69.91
C LYS A 5 110.35 -83.42 71.33
N GLU A 6 109.20 -83.68 71.95
CA GLU A 6 109.12 -84.23 73.31
C GLU A 6 109.48 -85.73 73.37
N SER A 7 109.14 -86.50 72.34
CA SER A 7 109.53 -87.91 72.21
C SER A 7 111.04 -88.08 71.96
N ALA A 8 111.62 -87.28 71.05
CA ALA A 8 113.06 -87.32 70.76
C ALA A 8 113.93 -86.83 71.94
N SER A 9 113.44 -85.86 72.73
CA SER A 9 114.16 -85.38 73.92
C SER A 9 114.19 -86.42 75.05
N LYS A 10 113.16 -87.28 75.17
CA LYS A 10 113.13 -88.40 76.14
C LYS A 10 114.07 -89.54 75.74
N GLU A 11 114.22 -89.83 74.45
CA GLU A 11 115.14 -90.87 73.96
C GLU A 11 116.62 -90.46 74.07
N ILE A 12 116.95 -89.20 73.80
CA ILE A 12 118.31 -88.66 73.92
C ILE A 12 118.74 -88.63 75.40
N SER A 13 117.85 -88.21 76.32
CA SER A 13 118.13 -88.23 77.77
C SER A 13 118.37 -89.65 78.31
N ASN A 14 117.71 -90.67 77.75
CA ASN A 14 117.87 -92.06 78.16
C ASN A 14 119.18 -92.70 77.64
N LEU A 15 119.69 -92.23 76.48
CA LEU A 15 120.99 -92.65 75.94
C LEU A 15 122.16 -91.96 76.68
N GLU A 16 122.00 -90.70 77.09
CA GLU A 16 123.00 -89.98 77.90
C GLU A 16 123.15 -90.58 79.31
N SER A 17 122.04 -91.05 79.92
CA SER A 17 122.03 -91.81 81.18
C SER A 17 122.80 -93.14 81.13
N LYS A 18 122.77 -93.84 79.99
CA LYS A 18 123.53 -95.09 79.78
C LYS A 18 125.02 -94.85 79.50
N LEU A 19 125.36 -93.75 78.86
CA LEU A 19 126.74 -93.35 78.61
C LEU A 19 127.44 -92.90 79.91
N LEU A 20 126.73 -92.20 80.80
CA LEU A 20 127.25 -91.74 82.09
C LEU A 20 127.55 -92.92 83.06
N LYS A 21 126.67 -93.94 83.12
CA LYS A 21 126.89 -95.16 83.92
C LYS A 21 128.04 -96.05 83.42
N SER A 22 128.42 -95.90 82.15
CA SER A 22 129.54 -96.64 81.55
C SER A 22 130.87 -95.91 81.77
N GLN A 23 130.86 -94.58 81.92
CA GLN A 23 132.06 -93.77 82.19
C GLN A 23 132.45 -93.73 83.67
N GLU A 24 131.51 -93.90 84.61
CA GLU A 24 131.85 -93.99 86.05
C GLU A 24 132.46 -95.35 86.46
N LYS A 25 132.21 -96.44 85.71
CA LYS A 25 132.86 -97.74 85.97
C LYS A 25 134.31 -97.83 85.46
N LEU A 26 134.79 -96.84 84.71
CA LEU A 26 136.01 -96.97 83.90
C LEU A 26 137.16 -96.05 84.33
N LYS A 27 137.08 -95.40 85.50
CA LYS A 27 138.13 -94.46 85.91
C LYS A 27 138.84 -94.67 87.23
N ASN A 28 138.54 -95.64 88.09
CA ASN A 28 139.42 -95.94 89.23
C ASN A 28 139.43 -97.43 89.64
N SER A 29 140.63 -98.00 89.59
CA SER A 29 141.11 -99.29 90.12
C SER A 29 140.57 -100.60 89.53
N VAL A 30 141.18 -101.02 88.41
CA VAL A 30 141.71 -102.39 88.27
C VAL A 30 143.19 -102.26 87.94
N PRO A 31 144.10 -102.89 88.69
CA PRO A 31 145.35 -103.39 88.16
C PRO A 31 145.23 -104.89 87.87
N ILE A 32 146.08 -105.35 86.95
CA ILE A 32 146.46 -106.74 86.65
C ILE A 32 145.56 -107.48 85.64
N GLU A 33 146.13 -107.57 84.44
CA GLU A 33 145.90 -108.53 83.35
C GLU A 33 144.66 -108.37 82.43
N LYS A 34 144.97 -108.39 81.12
CA LYS A 34 144.07 -108.45 79.93
C LYS A 34 143.66 -107.12 79.26
N PHE A 35 144.59 -106.18 79.05
CA PHE A 35 144.32 -104.87 78.41
C PHE A 35 144.45 -104.82 76.87
N ASN A 36 145.00 -105.84 76.19
CA ASN A 36 145.32 -105.72 74.76
C ASN A 36 144.18 -106.08 73.77
N GLU A 37 142.99 -106.47 74.25
CA GLU A 37 141.85 -106.78 73.37
C GLU A 37 140.88 -105.59 73.19
N THR A 38 140.95 -104.57 74.05
CA THR A 38 139.98 -103.45 74.08
C THR A 38 140.38 -102.30 73.14
N GLU A 39 141.67 -102.15 72.81
CA GLU A 39 142.17 -101.05 71.98
C GLU A 39 141.73 -101.14 70.51
N LYS A 40 141.38 -102.35 70.02
CA LYS A 40 140.86 -102.51 68.64
C LYS A 40 139.40 -102.06 68.48
N LYS A 41 138.56 -102.16 69.52
CA LYS A 41 137.15 -101.70 69.45
C LYS A 41 137.03 -100.17 69.40
N LEU A 42 137.92 -99.44 70.07
CA LEU A 42 137.86 -97.99 70.16
C LEU A 42 138.17 -97.25 68.84
N LYS A 43 138.85 -97.91 67.88
CA LYS A 43 139.13 -97.32 66.56
C LYS A 43 137.94 -97.42 65.59
N LEU A 44 137.03 -98.39 65.76
CA LEU A 44 135.88 -98.55 64.87
C LEU A 44 134.78 -97.50 65.17
N GLU A 45 134.46 -97.29 66.45
CA GLU A 45 133.38 -96.38 66.88
C GLU A 45 133.68 -94.88 66.60
N LYS A 46 134.96 -94.48 66.55
CA LYS A 46 135.33 -93.10 66.20
C LYS A 46 135.09 -92.78 64.72
N THR A 47 134.94 -93.78 63.85
CA THR A 47 134.73 -93.57 62.42
C THR A 47 133.24 -93.40 62.10
N GLU A 48 132.35 -94.15 62.76
CA GLU A 48 130.89 -94.01 62.60
C GLU A 48 130.34 -92.67 63.15
N SER A 49 130.90 -92.16 64.26
CA SER A 49 130.46 -90.88 64.83
C SER A 49 130.73 -89.67 63.91
N LYS A 50 131.76 -89.74 63.05
CA LYS A 50 132.05 -88.69 62.06
C LYS A 50 131.08 -88.70 60.88
N LEU A 51 130.52 -89.86 60.51
CA LEU A 51 129.57 -89.98 59.40
C LEU A 51 128.20 -89.39 59.79
N LEU A 52 127.71 -89.69 61.00
CA LEU A 52 126.41 -89.21 61.49
C LEU A 52 126.35 -87.67 61.64
N LYS A 53 127.43 -87.03 62.10
CA LYS A 53 127.48 -85.56 62.23
C LYS A 53 127.40 -84.83 60.89
N LYS A 54 127.80 -85.48 59.78
CA LYS A 54 127.76 -84.89 58.44
C LYS A 54 126.36 -84.96 57.80
N GLU A 55 125.55 -85.97 58.17
CA GLU A 55 124.15 -86.06 57.74
C GLU A 55 123.22 -85.12 58.51
N LEU A 56 123.44 -84.94 59.82
CA LEU A 56 122.61 -84.05 60.63
C LEU A 56 122.71 -82.57 60.17
N PHE A 57 123.91 -82.13 59.77
CA PHE A 57 124.14 -80.78 59.26
C PHE A 57 123.45 -80.53 57.90
N ARG A 58 123.35 -81.56 57.04
CA ARG A 58 122.65 -81.46 55.75
C ARG A 58 121.13 -81.36 55.90
N SER A 59 120.55 -81.92 56.96
CA SER A 59 119.11 -81.81 57.23
C SER A 59 118.72 -80.47 57.85
N SER A 60 119.60 -79.87 58.68
CA SER A 60 119.38 -78.55 59.28
C SER A 60 119.31 -77.44 58.22
N LEU A 61 120.19 -77.44 57.22
CA LEU A 61 120.19 -76.47 56.11
C LEU A 61 118.95 -76.55 55.20
N LYS A 62 118.25 -77.70 55.15
CA LYS A 62 117.00 -77.86 54.40
C LYS A 62 115.78 -77.32 55.14
N CYS A 63 115.82 -77.26 56.47
CA CYS A 63 114.72 -76.68 57.26
C CYS A 63 114.72 -75.15 57.19
N GLU A 64 115.87 -74.49 57.28
CA GLU A 64 115.94 -73.02 57.20
C GLU A 64 115.47 -72.49 55.83
N SER A 65 115.84 -73.16 54.73
CA SER A 65 115.35 -72.81 53.39
C SER A 65 113.83 -73.05 53.19
N ALA A 66 113.24 -73.99 53.94
CA ALA A 66 111.80 -74.24 53.90
C ALA A 66 111.02 -73.19 54.72
N GLU A 67 111.57 -72.71 55.84
CA GLU A 67 110.94 -71.70 56.69
C GLU A 67 110.85 -70.33 56.00
N GLU A 68 111.90 -69.88 55.30
CA GLU A 68 111.85 -68.64 54.50
C GLU A 68 110.77 -68.72 53.39
N LYS A 69 110.64 -69.88 52.73
CA LYS A 69 109.63 -70.09 51.67
C LYS A 69 108.21 -70.13 52.21
N ILE A 70 108.00 -70.66 53.42
CA ILE A 70 106.70 -70.65 54.09
C ILE A 70 106.30 -69.22 54.49
N GLN A 71 107.26 -68.39 54.92
CA GLN A 71 106.99 -67.01 55.29
C GLN A 71 106.62 -66.14 54.07
N GLU A 72 107.31 -66.30 52.95
CA GLU A 72 106.99 -65.62 51.67
C GLU A 72 105.60 -66.02 51.12
N LEU A 73 105.25 -67.31 51.19
CA LEU A 73 103.95 -67.80 50.74
C LEU A 73 102.80 -67.32 51.64
N SER A 74 103.07 -67.17 52.95
CA SER A 74 102.13 -66.61 53.93
C SER A 74 101.73 -65.17 53.60
N GLU A 75 102.68 -64.32 53.21
CA GLU A 75 102.40 -62.93 52.84
C GLU A 75 101.67 -62.80 51.50
N LYS A 76 102.05 -63.62 50.51
CA LYS A 76 101.34 -63.72 49.22
C LYS A 76 99.89 -64.19 49.38
N LEU A 77 99.65 -65.13 50.30
CA LEU A 77 98.30 -65.61 50.60
C LEU A 77 97.44 -64.51 51.24
N LYS A 78 98.00 -63.71 52.16
CA LYS A 78 97.28 -62.57 52.77
C LYS A 78 96.92 -61.51 51.73
N THR A 79 97.83 -61.18 50.81
CA THR A 79 97.57 -60.19 49.74
C THR A 79 96.47 -60.66 48.79
N GLU A 80 96.49 -61.93 48.37
CA GLU A 80 95.41 -62.48 47.54
C GLU A 80 94.08 -62.61 48.28
N GLN A 81 94.09 -62.93 49.57
CA GLN A 81 92.86 -62.92 50.38
C GLN A 81 92.24 -61.51 50.44
N THR A 82 93.04 -60.44 50.53
CA THR A 82 92.52 -59.07 50.47
C THR A 82 91.99 -58.68 49.09
N LYS A 83 92.67 -59.08 48.00
CA LYS A 83 92.17 -58.85 46.63
C LYS A 83 90.88 -59.63 46.36
N ASN A 84 90.78 -60.85 46.85
CA ASN A 84 89.59 -61.68 46.66
C ASN A 84 88.39 -61.12 47.45
N LYS A 85 88.62 -60.55 48.64
CA LYS A 85 87.59 -59.79 49.37
C LYS A 85 87.12 -58.53 48.63
N SER A 86 88.01 -57.79 47.96
CA SER A 86 87.59 -56.61 47.17
C SER A 86 86.81 -57.01 45.90
N LYS A 87 87.27 -58.05 45.19
CA LYS A 87 86.57 -58.60 44.02
C LYS A 87 85.21 -59.18 44.40
N SER A 88 85.09 -59.88 45.52
CA SER A 88 83.81 -60.38 46.05
C SER A 88 82.81 -59.25 46.30
N ARG A 89 83.26 -58.12 46.88
CA ARG A 89 82.42 -56.92 47.06
C ARG A 89 82.02 -56.28 45.73
N GLN A 90 82.92 -56.24 44.75
CA GLN A 90 82.63 -55.70 43.42
C GLN A 90 81.61 -56.57 42.66
N VAL A 91 81.76 -57.90 42.71
CA VAL A 91 80.80 -58.85 42.13
C VAL A 91 79.42 -58.72 42.79
N LYS A 92 79.37 -58.54 44.11
CA LYS A 92 78.10 -58.30 44.82
C LYS A 92 77.41 -57.02 44.32
N ARG A 93 78.13 -55.90 44.21
CA ARG A 93 77.60 -54.63 43.67
C ARG A 93 77.15 -54.76 42.21
N CYS A 94 77.89 -55.49 41.38
CA CYS A 94 77.50 -55.74 39.99
C CYS A 94 76.23 -56.59 39.90
N ARG A 95 76.06 -57.60 40.76
CA ARG A 95 74.82 -58.40 40.82
C ARG A 95 73.62 -57.56 41.25
N GLU A 96 73.78 -56.73 42.28
CA GLU A 96 72.71 -55.82 42.74
C GLU A 96 72.32 -54.81 41.64
N ARG A 97 73.30 -54.30 40.88
CA ARG A 97 73.03 -53.40 39.74
C ARG A 97 72.34 -54.10 38.58
N ILE A 98 72.72 -55.34 38.28
CA ILE A 98 72.06 -56.15 37.24
C ILE A 98 70.62 -56.46 37.63
N GLU A 99 70.35 -56.85 38.89
CA GLU A 99 68.99 -57.11 39.34
C GLU A 99 68.13 -55.84 39.34
N ASN A 100 68.66 -54.70 39.77
CA ASN A 100 67.97 -53.42 39.63
C ASN A 100 67.69 -53.02 38.17
N LEU A 101 68.61 -53.31 37.25
CA LEU A 101 68.38 -53.06 35.83
C LEU A 101 67.36 -54.02 35.23
N LYS A 102 67.34 -55.29 35.63
CA LYS A 102 66.31 -56.24 35.23
C LYS A 102 64.93 -55.81 35.71
N LEU A 103 64.83 -55.34 36.95
CA LEU A 103 63.60 -54.75 37.50
C LEU A 103 63.15 -53.56 36.65
N LYS A 104 64.04 -52.59 36.39
CA LYS A 104 63.73 -51.43 35.53
C LYS A 104 63.32 -51.81 34.11
N VAL A 105 63.98 -52.80 33.51
CA VAL A 105 63.60 -53.30 32.17
C VAL A 105 62.24 -53.98 32.20
N THR A 106 61.92 -54.70 33.28
CA THR A 106 60.61 -55.32 33.48
C THR A 106 59.53 -54.25 33.66
N ASP A 107 59.79 -53.22 34.47
CA ASP A 107 58.90 -52.08 34.66
C ASP A 107 58.68 -51.31 33.36
N CYS A 108 59.73 -51.04 32.58
CA CYS A 108 59.60 -50.40 31.27
C CYS A 108 58.83 -51.28 30.26
N LYS A 109 58.98 -52.61 30.30
CA LYS A 109 58.19 -53.52 29.45
C LYS A 109 56.72 -53.53 29.85
N ASN A 110 56.44 -53.51 31.14
CA ASN A 110 55.07 -53.42 31.65
C ASN A 110 54.46 -52.07 31.28
N GLN A 111 55.18 -50.96 31.47
CA GLN A 111 54.75 -49.63 31.07
C GLN A 111 54.49 -49.56 29.55
N LEU A 112 55.38 -50.09 28.72
CA LEU A 112 55.18 -50.12 27.26
C LEU A 112 53.96 -50.95 26.88
N ARG A 113 53.68 -52.04 27.60
CA ARG A 113 52.47 -52.84 27.39
C ARG A 113 51.23 -52.05 27.78
N THR A 114 51.24 -51.38 28.94
CA THR A 114 50.14 -50.53 29.40
C THR A 114 49.91 -49.34 28.45
N ASP A 115 50.97 -48.70 27.97
CA ASP A 115 50.90 -47.61 27.00
C ASP A 115 50.36 -48.11 25.65
N LYS A 116 50.76 -49.31 25.21
CA LYS A 116 50.23 -49.93 23.98
C LYS A 116 48.74 -50.29 24.13
N GLU A 117 48.32 -50.79 25.28
CA GLU A 117 46.91 -51.06 25.61
C GLU A 117 46.13 -49.73 25.68
N ALA A 118 46.68 -48.67 26.28
CA ALA A 118 46.07 -47.34 26.34
C ALA A 118 45.93 -46.69 24.97
N VAL A 119 46.94 -46.81 24.09
CA VAL A 119 46.88 -46.34 22.70
C VAL A 119 45.86 -47.14 21.89
N SER A 120 45.79 -48.47 22.11
CA SER A 120 44.76 -49.31 21.47
C SER A 120 43.36 -48.87 21.90
N LEU A 121 43.13 -48.64 23.19
CA LEU A 121 41.84 -48.15 23.72
C LEU A 121 41.52 -46.74 23.22
N TYR A 122 42.51 -45.86 23.08
CA TYR A 122 42.34 -44.52 22.53
C TYR A 122 41.90 -44.57 21.06
N TYR A 123 42.55 -45.39 20.24
CA TYR A 123 42.16 -45.57 18.84
C TYR A 123 40.82 -46.30 18.70
N GLU A 124 40.52 -47.30 19.55
CA GLU A 124 39.18 -47.90 19.61
C GLU A 124 38.11 -46.87 19.96
N GLY A 125 38.37 -45.97 20.91
CA GLY A 125 37.48 -44.86 21.24
C GLY A 125 37.27 -43.90 20.06
N ILE A 126 38.33 -43.56 19.33
CA ILE A 126 38.22 -42.74 18.11
C ILE A 126 37.42 -43.48 17.02
N ILE A 127 37.67 -44.77 16.81
CA ILE A 127 36.95 -45.58 15.82
C ILE A 127 35.46 -45.65 16.19
N GLN A 128 35.13 -45.92 17.45
CA GLN A 128 33.75 -45.93 17.94
C GLN A 128 33.06 -44.58 17.76
N GLU A 129 33.76 -43.47 18.02
CA GLU A 129 33.20 -42.13 17.83
C GLU A 129 33.01 -41.79 16.34
N LEU A 130 33.95 -42.18 15.48
CA LEU A 130 33.80 -42.04 14.03
C LEU A 130 32.66 -42.91 13.49
N ASP A 131 32.53 -44.15 13.96
CA ASP A 131 31.43 -45.04 13.59
C ASP A 131 30.07 -44.46 14.03
N ARG A 132 30.02 -43.85 15.23
CA ARG A 132 28.84 -43.12 15.72
C ARG A 132 28.52 -41.93 14.82
N GLN A 133 29.51 -41.11 14.46
CA GLN A 133 29.30 -39.97 13.55
C GLN A 133 28.89 -40.41 12.14
N ILE A 134 29.41 -41.53 11.64
CA ILE A 134 28.99 -42.11 10.37
C ILE A 134 27.54 -42.59 10.46
N LEU A 135 27.14 -43.23 11.56
CA LEU A 135 25.78 -43.71 11.76
C LEU A 135 24.77 -42.55 11.89
N ASP A 136 25.11 -41.52 12.68
CA ASP A 136 24.32 -40.29 12.82
C ASP A 136 24.24 -39.55 11.48
N GLY A 137 25.36 -39.47 10.75
CA GLY A 137 25.42 -38.90 9.41
C GLY A 137 24.53 -39.65 8.43
N LYS A 138 24.54 -40.99 8.43
CA LYS A 138 23.65 -41.82 7.60
C LYS A 138 22.19 -41.60 7.95
N SER A 139 21.84 -41.57 9.24
CA SER A 139 20.46 -41.30 9.67
C SER A 139 19.99 -39.91 9.26
N SER A 140 20.86 -38.89 9.34
CA SER A 140 20.57 -37.54 8.86
C SER A 140 20.39 -37.48 7.34
N VAL A 141 21.21 -38.21 6.57
CA VAL A 141 21.07 -38.32 5.11
C VAL A 141 19.77 -39.02 4.76
N GLU A 142 19.46 -40.15 5.38
CA GLU A 142 18.19 -40.87 5.16
C GLU A 142 16.97 -40.02 5.52
N GLU A 143 17.02 -39.24 6.60
CA GLU A 143 15.95 -38.32 6.98
C GLU A 143 15.77 -37.20 5.93
N LYS A 144 16.87 -36.62 5.44
CA LYS A 144 16.84 -35.62 4.36
C LYS A 144 16.37 -36.20 3.04
N GLU A 145 16.78 -37.42 2.69
CA GLU A 145 16.30 -38.13 1.50
C GLU A 145 14.81 -38.45 1.61
N ARG A 146 14.33 -38.89 2.79
CA ARG A 146 12.89 -39.05 3.07
C ARG A 146 12.13 -37.72 2.94
N MET A 147 12.67 -36.62 3.45
CA MET A 147 12.08 -35.29 3.27
C MET A 147 12.03 -34.88 1.79
N ILE A 148 13.14 -35.03 1.05
CA ILE A 148 13.22 -34.71 -0.37
C ILE A 148 12.20 -35.55 -1.15
N GLU A 149 12.11 -36.85 -0.87
CA GLU A 149 11.16 -37.73 -1.54
C GLU A 149 9.71 -37.35 -1.19
N SER A 150 9.43 -37.02 0.07
CA SER A 150 8.10 -36.53 0.48
C SER A 150 7.72 -35.22 -0.24
N MET A 151 8.69 -34.32 -0.46
CA MET A 151 8.49 -33.05 -1.16
C MET A 151 8.26 -33.26 -2.66
N LYS A 152 8.91 -34.25 -3.29
CA LYS A 152 8.64 -34.64 -4.68
C LYS A 152 7.22 -35.20 -4.87
N THR A 153 6.68 -35.86 -3.85
CA THR A 153 5.34 -36.48 -3.88
C THR A 153 4.20 -35.60 -3.37
N MET A 154 4.41 -34.29 -3.20
CA MET A 154 3.39 -33.39 -2.64
C MET A 154 2.11 -33.42 -3.50
N ASP A 155 1.07 -34.09 -2.99
CA ASP A 155 -0.22 -34.18 -3.66
C ASP A 155 -0.93 -32.83 -3.57
N THR A 156 -0.83 -32.09 -4.67
CA THR A 156 -1.46 -30.77 -4.84
C THR A 156 -2.94 -30.86 -5.13
N LYS A 157 -3.47 -32.06 -5.46
CA LYS A 157 -4.81 -32.21 -6.04
C LYS A 157 -5.43 -33.59 -5.77
N HIS A 158 -6.41 -33.63 -4.88
CA HIS A 158 -7.23 -34.82 -4.65
C HIS A 158 -8.55 -34.77 -5.44
N LYS A 159 -8.90 -35.83 -6.18
CA LYS A 159 -10.17 -35.97 -6.95
C LYS A 159 -10.52 -34.75 -7.83
N GLY A 160 -9.54 -34.19 -8.54
CA GLY A 160 -9.80 -33.03 -9.41
C GLY A 160 -9.77 -31.67 -8.69
N ILE A 161 -9.59 -31.65 -7.37
CA ILE A 161 -9.72 -30.47 -6.51
C ILE A 161 -8.37 -30.17 -5.87
N TYR A 162 -7.88 -28.93 -6.04
CA TYR A 162 -6.68 -28.49 -5.32
C TYR A 162 -6.92 -28.47 -3.82
N ASN A 163 -5.95 -28.99 -3.07
CA ASN A 163 -6.00 -29.08 -1.62
C ASN A 163 -6.06 -27.69 -0.95
N SER A 164 -6.31 -27.67 0.36
CA SER A 164 -6.51 -26.43 1.11
C SER A 164 -5.25 -25.56 1.18
N GLU A 165 -4.08 -26.18 1.17
CA GLU A 165 -2.75 -25.58 1.28
C GLU A 165 -2.38 -24.79 0.02
N ILE A 166 -2.60 -25.38 -1.16
CA ILE A 166 -2.39 -24.72 -2.45
C ILE A 166 -3.38 -23.56 -2.63
N ARG A 167 -4.63 -23.75 -2.19
CA ARG A 167 -5.62 -22.66 -2.19
C ARG A 167 -5.22 -21.51 -1.26
N LEU A 168 -4.75 -21.83 -0.05
CA LEU A 168 -4.24 -20.86 0.92
C LEU A 168 -3.10 -20.03 0.33
N LEU A 169 -2.13 -20.67 -0.34
CA LEU A 169 -1.06 -19.99 -1.06
C LEU A 169 -1.61 -19.00 -2.10
N TYR A 170 -2.57 -19.44 -2.91
CA TYR A 170 -3.17 -18.57 -3.93
C TYR A 170 -3.96 -17.41 -3.31
N TYR A 171 -4.69 -17.64 -2.21
CA TYR A 171 -5.37 -16.58 -1.48
C TYR A 171 -4.37 -15.56 -0.92
N ASP A 172 -3.27 -16.01 -0.32
CA ASP A 172 -2.21 -15.12 0.19
C ASP A 172 -1.64 -14.25 -0.93
N LEU A 173 -1.22 -14.84 -2.05
CA LEU A 173 -0.69 -14.12 -3.20
C LEU A 173 -1.70 -13.10 -3.78
N LEU A 174 -2.99 -13.46 -3.83
CA LEU A 174 -4.05 -12.51 -4.22
C LEU A 174 -4.12 -11.31 -3.27
N THR A 175 -4.06 -11.53 -1.95
CA THR A 175 -4.09 -10.44 -0.97
C THR A 175 -2.84 -9.57 -1.01
N LYS A 176 -1.68 -10.14 -1.36
CA LYS A 176 -0.41 -9.42 -1.62
C LYS A 176 -0.43 -8.64 -2.94
N GLY A 177 -1.49 -8.79 -3.73
CA GLY A 177 -1.73 -8.01 -4.94
C GLY A 177 -1.19 -8.63 -6.22
N VAL A 178 -0.79 -9.90 -6.20
CA VAL A 178 -0.39 -10.63 -7.40
C VAL A 178 -1.62 -10.86 -8.28
N PRO A 179 -1.63 -10.41 -9.55
CA PRO A 179 -2.72 -10.64 -10.47
C PRO A 179 -2.99 -12.15 -10.67
N SER A 180 -4.25 -12.56 -10.60
CA SER A 180 -4.64 -13.99 -10.68
C SER A 180 -4.16 -14.70 -11.95
N ASN A 181 -3.93 -13.96 -13.04
CA ASN A 181 -3.44 -14.52 -14.30
C ASN A 181 -1.94 -14.83 -14.33
N ILE A 182 -1.15 -14.35 -13.37
CA ILE A 182 0.30 -14.59 -13.29
C ILE A 182 0.71 -15.34 -12.03
N ILE A 183 -0.22 -15.66 -11.13
CA ILE A 183 0.12 -16.37 -9.87
C ILE A 183 0.85 -17.69 -10.15
N GLN A 184 0.38 -18.45 -11.14
CA GLN A 184 1.02 -19.71 -11.53
C GLN A 184 2.47 -19.50 -11.95
N ASP A 185 2.74 -18.47 -12.76
CA ASP A 185 4.09 -18.16 -13.24
C ASP A 185 4.99 -17.69 -12.09
N VAL A 186 4.46 -16.90 -11.17
CA VAL A 186 5.18 -16.48 -9.95
C VAL A 186 5.54 -17.69 -9.09
N VAL A 187 4.59 -18.61 -8.85
CA VAL A 187 4.84 -19.82 -8.07
C VAL A 187 5.88 -20.70 -8.77
N ARG A 188 5.78 -20.89 -10.09
CA ARG A 188 6.79 -21.64 -10.86
C ARG A 188 8.17 -21.01 -10.78
N THR A 189 8.27 -19.71 -11.01
CA THR A 189 9.55 -18.98 -10.93
C THR A 189 10.22 -19.14 -9.56
N VAL A 190 9.44 -19.09 -8.48
CA VAL A 190 9.97 -19.31 -7.12
C VAL A 190 10.40 -20.76 -6.94
N LEU A 191 9.60 -21.75 -7.39
CA LEU A 191 9.95 -23.16 -7.28
C LEU A 191 11.17 -23.53 -8.13
N ASP A 192 11.32 -22.96 -9.32
CA ASP A 192 12.47 -23.15 -10.22
C ASP A 192 13.79 -22.65 -9.59
N SER A 193 13.72 -21.74 -8.61
CA SER A 193 14.87 -21.32 -7.80
C SER A 193 15.21 -22.29 -6.65
N THR A 194 14.43 -23.36 -6.49
CA THR A 194 14.59 -24.41 -5.47
C THR A 194 14.87 -25.77 -6.12
N TYR A 195 15.11 -26.80 -5.31
CA TYR A 195 15.29 -28.19 -5.78
C TYR A 195 13.97 -28.91 -6.13
N VAL A 196 12.84 -28.19 -6.19
CA VAL A 196 11.53 -28.75 -6.50
C VAL A 196 11.24 -28.59 -7.99
N ASP A 197 11.05 -29.70 -8.70
CA ASP A 197 10.66 -29.66 -10.12
C ASP A 197 9.21 -29.16 -10.27
N ALA A 198 9.07 -27.87 -10.59
CA ALA A 198 7.78 -27.21 -10.76
C ALA A 198 6.94 -27.81 -11.89
N ASN A 199 7.54 -28.56 -12.82
CA ASN A 199 6.82 -29.21 -13.92
C ASN A 199 6.03 -30.44 -13.45
N ASN A 200 6.47 -31.09 -12.38
CA ASN A 200 5.77 -32.25 -11.81
C ASN A 200 4.62 -31.85 -10.87
N LEU A 201 4.53 -30.56 -10.51
CA LEU A 201 3.46 -30.03 -9.67
C LEU A 201 2.25 -29.60 -10.49
N SER A 202 1.09 -30.18 -10.17
CA SER A 202 -0.20 -29.73 -10.68
C SER A 202 -0.58 -28.42 -9.97
N LEU A 203 -0.31 -27.29 -10.61
CA LEU A 203 -0.67 -25.97 -10.10
C LEU A 203 -2.03 -25.50 -10.67
N PRO A 204 -2.80 -24.68 -9.93
CA PRO A 204 -4.01 -24.07 -10.44
C PRO A 204 -3.76 -23.26 -11.71
N SER A 205 -4.50 -23.61 -12.76
CA SER A 205 -4.53 -22.86 -14.02
C SER A 205 -5.01 -21.42 -13.82
N ARG A 206 -4.72 -20.54 -14.78
CA ARG A 206 -5.24 -19.15 -14.82
C ARG A 206 -6.74 -19.04 -14.55
N SER A 207 -7.56 -19.87 -15.19
CA SER A 207 -9.02 -19.85 -14.99
C SER A 207 -9.43 -20.28 -13.58
N THR A 208 -8.67 -21.20 -12.98
CA THR A 208 -8.90 -21.63 -11.59
C THR A 208 -8.47 -20.54 -10.61
N ALA A 209 -7.31 -19.92 -10.81
CA ALA A 209 -6.84 -18.78 -10.02
C ALA A 209 -7.82 -17.60 -10.07
N GLN A 210 -8.46 -17.36 -11.22
CA GLN A 210 -9.53 -16.35 -11.35
C GLN A 210 -10.77 -16.70 -10.53
N ARG A 211 -11.18 -17.99 -10.47
CA ARG A 211 -12.28 -18.43 -9.60
C ARG A 211 -11.92 -18.29 -8.12
N MET A 212 -10.66 -18.54 -7.75
CA MET A 212 -10.18 -18.36 -6.37
C MET A 212 -10.30 -16.92 -5.87
N VAL A 213 -10.43 -15.91 -6.75
CA VAL A 213 -10.75 -14.53 -6.33
C VAL A 213 -12.14 -14.46 -5.70
N ALA A 214 -13.15 -15.08 -6.34
CA ALA A 214 -14.51 -15.14 -5.83
C ALA A 214 -14.57 -15.96 -4.53
N GLU A 215 -13.83 -17.07 -4.48
CA GLU A 215 -13.70 -17.91 -3.28
C GLU A 215 -13.09 -17.13 -2.11
N ALA A 216 -12.00 -16.39 -2.32
CA ALA A 216 -11.38 -15.55 -1.31
C ALA A 216 -12.35 -14.48 -0.76
N GLY A 217 -13.14 -13.86 -1.63
CA GLY A 217 -14.20 -12.94 -1.20
C GLY A 217 -15.29 -13.62 -0.36
N GLN A 218 -15.68 -14.86 -0.70
CA GLN A 218 -16.62 -15.63 0.11
C GLN A 218 -16.03 -16.11 1.43
N LEU A 219 -14.73 -16.42 1.48
CA LEU A 219 -14.03 -16.72 2.74
C LEU A 219 -14.09 -15.54 3.71
N CYS A 220 -14.02 -14.29 3.23
CA CYS A 220 -14.25 -13.14 4.11
C CYS A 220 -15.68 -13.12 4.68
N THR A 221 -16.70 -13.49 3.89
CA THR A 221 -18.09 -13.60 4.37
C THR A 221 -18.23 -14.70 5.41
N ILE A 222 -17.61 -15.86 5.15
CA ILE A 222 -17.60 -17.01 6.06
C ILE A 222 -16.91 -16.65 7.37
N ARG A 223 -15.74 -16.03 7.31
CA ARG A 223 -15.03 -15.54 8.49
C ARG A 223 -15.92 -14.64 9.34
N LEU A 224 -16.57 -13.65 8.73
CA LEU A 224 -17.45 -12.73 9.46
C LEU A 224 -18.62 -13.48 10.14
N ALA A 225 -19.25 -14.44 9.45
CA ALA A 225 -20.32 -15.25 10.06
C ALA A 225 -19.80 -16.04 11.28
N VAL A 226 -18.63 -16.68 11.15
CA VAL A 226 -18.00 -17.44 12.25
C VAL A 226 -17.65 -16.53 13.43
N GLU A 227 -17.02 -15.38 13.18
CA GLU A 227 -16.60 -14.44 14.22
C GLU A 227 -17.80 -13.78 14.92
N LYS A 228 -18.86 -13.44 14.18
CA LYS A 228 -20.10 -12.89 14.76
C LYS A 228 -20.72 -13.90 15.73
N ALA A 229 -20.97 -15.14 15.28
CA ALA A 229 -21.53 -16.20 16.11
C ALA A 229 -20.68 -16.52 17.36
N LYS A 230 -19.35 -16.47 17.25
CA LYS A 230 -18.45 -16.67 18.40
C LYS A 230 -18.52 -15.52 19.41
N SER A 231 -18.65 -14.29 18.92
CA SER A 231 -18.57 -13.10 19.77
C SER A 231 -19.84 -12.83 20.57
N GLY A 232 -21.03 -13.14 20.01
CA GLY A 232 -22.31 -12.65 20.52
C GLY A 232 -22.39 -11.11 20.63
N ALA A 233 -21.44 -10.38 20.03
CA ALA A 233 -21.29 -8.95 20.19
C ALA A 233 -22.21 -8.19 19.24
N LYS A 234 -22.78 -7.07 19.70
CA LYS A 234 -23.56 -6.17 18.86
C LYS A 234 -22.71 -5.56 17.73
N LEU A 235 -23.37 -5.17 16.65
CA LEU A 235 -22.74 -4.68 15.42
C LEU A 235 -22.64 -3.15 15.40
N ALA A 236 -21.51 -2.68 14.89
CA ALA A 236 -21.35 -1.32 14.39
C ALA A 236 -21.38 -1.35 12.85
N HIS A 237 -22.11 -0.43 12.22
CA HIS A 237 -22.21 -0.36 10.76
C HIS A 237 -21.52 0.88 10.19
N GLN A 238 -20.78 0.71 9.11
CA GLN A 238 -20.32 1.83 8.28
C GLN A 238 -20.74 1.59 6.83
N SER A 239 -21.23 2.63 6.19
CA SER A 239 -21.52 2.61 4.76
C SER A 239 -21.06 3.90 4.09
N ASP A 240 -20.71 3.76 2.82
CA ASP A 240 -20.47 4.88 1.93
C ASP A 240 -20.70 4.44 0.47
N GLY A 241 -20.91 5.40 -0.42
CA GLY A 241 -21.20 5.17 -1.83
C GLY A 241 -20.47 6.13 -2.75
N THR A 242 -19.98 5.64 -3.89
CA THR A 242 -19.30 6.45 -4.91
C THR A 242 -19.81 6.13 -6.30
N THR A 243 -19.71 7.06 -7.24
CA THR A 243 -20.03 6.79 -8.66
C THR A 243 -18.75 6.69 -9.47
N LYS A 244 -18.47 5.53 -10.08
CA LYS A 244 -17.26 5.23 -10.86
C LYS A 244 -17.60 4.43 -12.10
N VAL A 245 -16.98 4.78 -13.22
CA VAL A 245 -17.22 4.13 -14.53
C VAL A 245 -18.72 3.96 -14.79
N GLN A 246 -19.48 5.04 -14.60
CA GLN A 246 -20.92 5.05 -14.85
C GLN A 246 -21.75 4.08 -13.98
N LEU A 247 -21.20 3.59 -12.87
CA LEU A 247 -21.93 2.76 -11.92
C LEU A 247 -21.87 3.39 -10.54
N HIS A 248 -22.97 3.33 -9.80
CA HIS A 248 -22.95 3.63 -8.37
C HIS A 248 -22.44 2.40 -7.64
N TRP A 249 -21.46 2.58 -6.77
CA TRP A 249 -20.86 1.54 -5.95
C TRP A 249 -21.18 1.83 -4.50
N LEU A 250 -21.57 0.79 -3.78
CA LEU A 250 -21.90 0.82 -2.38
C LEU A 250 -20.96 -0.13 -1.63
N SER A 251 -20.51 0.30 -0.46
CA SER A 251 -19.74 -0.57 0.43
C SER A 251 -20.33 -0.57 1.83
N HIS A 252 -20.44 -1.78 2.39
CA HIS A 252 -20.83 -2.01 3.77
C HIS A 252 -19.65 -2.57 4.55
N VAL A 253 -19.43 -2.04 5.75
CA VAL A 253 -18.45 -2.53 6.72
C VAL A 253 -19.16 -2.77 8.04
N LEU A 254 -18.88 -3.91 8.65
CA LEU A 254 -19.37 -4.24 9.98
C LEU A 254 -18.18 -4.29 10.94
N LYS A 255 -18.34 -3.70 12.12
CA LYS A 255 -17.37 -3.81 13.21
C LYS A 255 -17.94 -4.68 14.32
N LEU A 256 -17.11 -5.59 14.82
CA LEU A 256 -17.38 -6.45 15.98
C LEU A 256 -16.47 -6.01 17.12
N CYS A 257 -17.08 -5.63 18.25
CA CYS A 257 -16.37 -5.31 19.48
C CYS A 257 -16.58 -6.45 20.47
N VAL A 258 -15.62 -7.37 20.58
CA VAL A 258 -15.70 -8.50 21.52
C VAL A 258 -15.41 -7.99 22.93
N SER A 259 -16.21 -8.42 23.92
CA SER A 259 -15.99 -8.03 25.31
C SER A 259 -14.59 -8.46 25.77
N GLY A 260 -13.79 -7.51 26.28
CA GLY A 260 -12.42 -7.74 26.72
C GLY A 260 -11.34 -7.50 25.65
N GLU A 261 -11.68 -7.31 24.38
CA GLU A 261 -10.73 -6.85 23.35
C GLU A 261 -10.66 -5.31 23.36
N ALA A 262 -9.43 -4.77 23.27
CA ALA A 262 -9.20 -3.32 23.26
C ALA A 262 -9.61 -2.64 21.93
N GLU A 263 -9.68 -3.40 20.84
CA GLU A 263 -9.96 -2.89 19.49
C GLU A 263 -11.09 -3.67 18.82
N SER A 264 -11.93 -2.97 18.05
CA SER A 264 -12.99 -3.59 17.26
C SER A 264 -12.45 -4.18 15.95
N LYS A 265 -12.80 -5.43 15.68
CA LYS A 265 -12.47 -6.10 14.42
C LYS A 265 -13.40 -5.60 13.31
N SER A 266 -12.83 -5.09 12.23
CA SER A 266 -13.58 -4.56 11.09
C SER A 266 -13.62 -5.57 9.94
N PHE A 267 -14.81 -5.81 9.40
CA PHE A 267 -15.05 -6.74 8.31
C PHE A 267 -15.75 -6.04 7.16
N THR A 268 -15.23 -6.22 5.96
CA THR A 268 -15.91 -5.75 4.77
C THR A 268 -17.07 -6.71 4.51
N LEU A 269 -18.29 -6.21 4.43
CA LEU A 269 -19.44 -7.03 4.08
C LEU A 269 -19.57 -7.11 2.56
N SER A 270 -19.54 -5.94 1.89
CA SER A 270 -19.66 -5.82 0.44
C SER A 270 -18.93 -4.59 -0.13
N VAL A 271 -18.57 -4.67 -1.41
CA VAL A 271 -18.14 -3.57 -2.29
C VAL A 271 -18.71 -3.89 -3.67
N ASN A 272 -19.94 -3.44 -3.95
CA ASN A 272 -20.70 -3.88 -5.11
C ASN A 272 -21.32 -2.69 -5.86
N PRO A 273 -21.57 -2.84 -7.17
CA PRO A 273 -22.43 -1.90 -7.88
C PRO A 273 -23.86 -1.98 -7.32
N ALA A 274 -24.42 -0.84 -6.95
CA ALA A 274 -25.81 -0.66 -6.61
C ALA A 274 -26.61 -0.18 -7.83
N THR A 275 -27.87 -0.60 -7.92
CA THR A 275 -28.78 -0.23 -8.99
C THR A 275 -29.28 1.22 -8.87
N SER A 276 -29.31 1.76 -7.65
CA SER A 276 -29.57 3.16 -7.35
C SER A 276 -28.80 3.63 -6.11
N SER A 277 -28.92 4.93 -5.82
CA SER A 277 -28.28 5.60 -4.69
C SER A 277 -29.33 6.03 -3.66
N THR A 278 -30.40 5.23 -3.52
CA THR A 278 -31.50 5.52 -2.60
C THR A 278 -31.24 4.89 -1.23
N ALA A 279 -31.82 5.49 -0.20
CA ALA A 279 -31.68 4.99 1.17
C ALA A 279 -32.32 3.60 1.34
N GLN A 280 -33.47 3.36 0.71
CA GLN A 280 -34.15 2.06 0.76
C GLN A 280 -33.29 0.95 0.19
N GLU A 281 -32.69 1.16 -0.98
CA GLU A 281 -31.84 0.14 -1.60
C GLU A 281 -30.59 -0.15 -0.79
N THR A 282 -30.01 0.87 -0.14
CA THR A 282 -28.87 0.66 0.77
C THR A 282 -29.23 -0.29 1.91
N ILE A 283 -30.47 -0.20 2.41
CA ILE A 283 -30.97 -1.09 3.46
C ILE A 283 -31.32 -2.46 2.92
N ASP A 284 -31.95 -2.54 1.76
CA ASP A 284 -32.25 -3.82 1.12
C ASP A 284 -30.95 -4.60 0.82
N ASP A 285 -29.89 -3.92 0.34
CA ASP A 285 -28.56 -4.51 0.14
C ASP A 285 -27.95 -4.99 1.46
N LEU A 286 -28.01 -4.17 2.52
CA LEU A 286 -27.55 -4.56 3.85
C LEU A 286 -28.29 -5.81 4.37
N LYS A 287 -29.63 -5.83 4.28
CA LYS A 287 -30.46 -6.96 4.71
C LYS A 287 -30.13 -8.23 3.96
N ASN A 288 -30.00 -8.14 2.63
CA ASN A 288 -29.61 -9.28 1.80
C ASN A 288 -28.25 -9.85 2.22
N HIS A 289 -27.31 -8.97 2.57
CA HIS A 289 -25.99 -9.39 3.03
C HIS A 289 -26.00 -9.98 4.45
N LEU A 290 -26.80 -9.45 5.37
CA LEU A 290 -26.98 -10.02 6.70
C LEU A 290 -27.66 -11.39 6.66
N GLN A 291 -28.73 -11.55 5.88
CA GLN A 291 -29.39 -12.83 5.62
C GLN A 291 -28.41 -13.87 5.05
N LYS A 292 -27.49 -13.44 4.19
CA LYS A 292 -26.45 -14.32 3.67
C LYS A 292 -25.48 -14.81 4.74
N LEU A 293 -25.14 -13.98 5.73
CA LEU A 293 -24.32 -14.43 6.87
C LEU A 293 -25.05 -15.52 7.65
N GLU A 294 -26.35 -15.35 7.87
CA GLU A 294 -27.20 -16.34 8.52
C GLU A 294 -27.21 -17.69 7.75
N GLU A 295 -27.42 -17.65 6.43
CA GLU A 295 -27.40 -18.84 5.58
C GLU A 295 -26.06 -19.58 5.64
N ILE A 296 -24.95 -18.83 5.69
CA ILE A 296 -23.60 -19.40 5.82
C ILE A 296 -23.42 -20.06 7.18
N ALA A 297 -23.86 -19.40 8.26
CA ALA A 297 -23.80 -19.97 9.61
C ALA A 297 -24.57 -21.29 9.70
N LYS A 298 -25.79 -21.34 9.13
CA LYS A 298 -26.59 -22.57 9.02
C LYS A 298 -25.85 -23.69 8.27
N LYS A 299 -25.24 -23.38 7.12
CA LYS A 299 -24.51 -24.37 6.29
C LYS A 299 -23.25 -24.91 6.96
N LEU A 300 -22.64 -24.15 7.87
CA LEU A 300 -21.48 -24.57 8.65
C LEU A 300 -21.86 -25.26 9.96
N GLY A 301 -23.16 -25.39 10.28
CA GLY A 301 -23.62 -25.96 11.54
C GLY A 301 -23.22 -25.14 12.77
N ILE A 302 -23.05 -23.83 12.60
CA ILE A 302 -22.69 -22.93 13.70
C ILE A 302 -23.96 -22.63 14.50
N THR A 303 -23.91 -22.77 15.82
CA THR A 303 -24.98 -22.34 16.72
C THR A 303 -24.96 -20.82 16.88
N TYR A 304 -26.09 -20.16 16.68
CA TYR A 304 -26.25 -18.71 16.81
C TYR A 304 -27.69 -18.39 17.24
N LYS A 305 -27.95 -17.16 17.72
CA LYS A 305 -29.31 -16.72 18.12
C LYS A 305 -30.13 -16.27 16.91
N GLU A 306 -31.44 -16.50 16.89
CA GLU A 306 -32.30 -16.20 15.72
C GLU A 306 -32.20 -14.75 15.21
N ASP A 307 -31.93 -13.79 16.10
CA ASP A 307 -31.81 -12.37 15.76
C ASP A 307 -30.39 -11.91 15.40
N GLU A 308 -29.38 -12.79 15.47
CA GLU A 308 -27.96 -12.42 15.45
C GLU A 308 -27.46 -11.83 14.11
N TYR A 309 -28.21 -12.04 13.03
CA TYR A 309 -27.90 -11.53 11.69
C TYR A 309 -29.01 -10.61 11.16
N LYS A 310 -29.52 -9.73 12.02
CA LYS A 310 -30.59 -8.76 11.69
C LYS A 310 -30.14 -7.32 11.88
N ILE A 311 -30.92 -6.36 11.39
CA ILE A 311 -30.62 -4.93 11.60
C ILE A 311 -30.77 -4.56 13.08
N SER A 312 -31.62 -5.27 13.83
CA SER A 312 -31.78 -5.13 15.28
C SER A 312 -30.49 -5.28 16.09
N GLU A 313 -29.49 -5.97 15.55
CA GLU A 313 -28.18 -6.12 16.18
C GLU A 313 -27.26 -4.90 15.99
N ILE A 314 -27.62 -3.97 15.12
CA ILE A 314 -26.86 -2.75 14.85
C ILE A 314 -27.28 -1.67 15.84
N ASN A 315 -26.33 -1.22 16.66
CA ASN A 315 -26.56 -0.18 17.67
C ASN A 315 -25.89 1.15 17.33
N SER A 316 -24.90 1.11 16.45
CA SER A 316 -24.09 2.27 16.12
C SER A 316 -23.81 2.30 14.62
N ARG A 317 -23.70 3.51 14.08
CA ARG A 317 -23.48 3.73 12.66
C ARG A 317 -22.51 4.88 12.44
N MET A 318 -21.63 4.77 11.45
CA MET A 318 -20.77 5.87 10.99
C MET A 318 -20.94 6.06 9.48
N SER A 319 -21.37 7.25 9.07
CA SER A 319 -21.55 7.63 7.66
C SER A 319 -21.03 9.04 7.36
N ASP A 320 -21.18 9.49 6.12
CA ASP A 320 -21.10 10.90 5.80
C ASP A 320 -22.36 11.67 6.30
N ARG A 321 -22.43 12.97 5.99
CA ARG A 321 -23.57 13.84 6.36
C ARG A 321 -24.61 14.00 5.24
N ALA A 322 -24.53 13.21 4.18
CA ALA A 322 -25.48 13.31 3.08
C ALA A 322 -26.91 13.04 3.57
N ASN A 323 -27.88 13.73 2.95
CA ASN A 323 -29.28 13.55 3.31
C ASN A 323 -29.76 12.11 3.09
N THR A 324 -29.19 11.40 2.10
CA THR A 324 -29.45 9.98 1.88
C THR A 324 -28.99 9.15 3.07
N GLU A 325 -27.79 9.39 3.61
CA GLU A 325 -27.29 8.63 4.76
C GLU A 325 -28.12 8.90 6.02
N LYS A 326 -28.59 10.13 6.25
CA LYS A 326 -29.55 10.40 7.33
C LYS A 326 -30.85 9.61 7.17
N ALA A 327 -31.36 9.52 5.95
CA ALA A 327 -32.54 8.72 5.64
C ALA A 327 -32.28 7.22 5.84
N VAL A 328 -31.08 6.72 5.54
CA VAL A 328 -30.69 5.33 5.83
C VAL A 328 -30.74 5.07 7.35
N THR A 329 -30.18 5.93 8.20
CA THR A 329 -30.26 5.74 9.66
C THR A 329 -31.71 5.63 10.13
N ARG A 330 -32.59 6.52 9.65
CA ARG A 330 -34.02 6.50 10.02
C ARG A 330 -34.68 5.19 9.60
N LEU A 331 -34.52 4.79 8.35
CA LEU A 331 -35.09 3.54 7.85
C LEU A 331 -34.49 2.30 8.53
N MET A 332 -33.24 2.33 8.99
CA MET A 332 -32.67 1.26 9.82
C MET A 332 -33.35 1.18 11.19
N MET A 333 -33.67 2.32 11.81
CA MET A 333 -34.44 2.35 13.07
C MET A 333 -35.87 1.81 12.87
N GLU A 334 -36.53 2.17 11.76
CA GLU A 334 -37.85 1.63 11.39
C GLU A 334 -37.80 0.11 11.14
N GLU A 335 -36.75 -0.41 10.50
CA GLU A 335 -36.57 -1.86 10.33
C GLU A 335 -36.30 -2.55 11.66
N LYS A 336 -35.45 -1.95 12.51
CA LYS A 336 -35.14 -2.46 13.85
C LYS A 336 -36.39 -2.55 14.72
N GLU A 337 -37.25 -1.53 14.69
CA GLU A 337 -38.55 -1.55 15.34
C GLU A 337 -39.43 -2.69 14.83
N ARG A 338 -39.50 -2.88 13.50
CA ARG A 338 -40.27 -3.97 12.89
C ARG A 338 -39.76 -5.36 13.26
N GLU A 339 -38.44 -5.53 13.38
CA GLU A 339 -37.82 -6.79 13.76
C GLU A 339 -38.06 -7.09 15.25
N LEU A 340 -37.83 -6.11 16.13
CA LEU A 340 -38.06 -6.26 17.57
C LEU A 340 -39.55 -6.40 17.91
N GLY A 341 -40.44 -5.78 17.14
CA GLY A 341 -41.89 -5.85 17.30
C GLY A 341 -42.49 -7.24 17.06
N LYS A 342 -41.72 -8.19 16.52
CA LYS A 342 -42.13 -9.61 16.41
C LYS A 342 -41.95 -10.37 17.72
N SER A 343 -41.19 -9.82 18.68
CA SER A 343 -40.95 -10.47 19.96
C SER A 343 -42.15 -10.30 20.89
N ALA A 344 -42.47 -11.35 21.64
CA ALA A 344 -43.63 -11.38 22.55
C ALA A 344 -43.51 -10.36 23.70
N ASP A 345 -42.29 -10.01 24.12
CA ASP A 345 -42.01 -9.03 25.17
C ASP A 345 -42.13 -7.57 24.68
N TRP A 346 -42.14 -7.32 23.37
CA TRP A 346 -42.18 -5.95 22.81
C TRP A 346 -43.43 -5.18 23.22
N ALA A 347 -44.57 -5.88 23.32
CA ALA A 347 -45.83 -5.29 23.74
C ALA A 347 -45.85 -4.91 25.24
N GLN A 348 -44.95 -5.50 26.05
CA GLN A 348 -44.94 -5.39 27.51
C GLN A 348 -43.96 -4.32 28.04
N ILE A 349 -42.98 -3.92 27.23
CA ILE A 349 -42.02 -2.87 27.59
C ILE A 349 -42.60 -1.45 27.40
N SER A 350 -42.08 -0.49 28.16
CA SER A 350 -42.53 0.91 28.09
C SER A 350 -42.14 1.56 26.77
N ASP A 351 -42.82 2.66 26.39
CA ASP A 351 -42.47 3.40 25.17
C ASP A 351 -41.05 4.01 25.25
N GLU A 352 -40.61 4.41 26.44
CA GLU A 352 -39.25 4.88 26.70
C GLU A 352 -38.22 3.78 26.43
N GLU A 353 -38.48 2.56 26.94
CA GLU A 353 -37.62 1.40 26.70
C GLU A 353 -37.63 0.98 25.23
N ARG A 354 -38.78 1.08 24.54
CA ARG A 354 -38.85 0.87 23.08
C ARG A 354 -37.97 1.86 22.35
N GLN A 355 -38.07 3.15 22.67
CA GLN A 355 -37.27 4.20 22.04
C GLN A 355 -35.76 3.97 22.24
N ASP A 356 -35.34 3.54 23.44
CA ASP A 356 -33.94 3.20 23.69
C ASP A 356 -33.50 1.96 22.91
N ARG A 357 -34.32 0.89 22.88
CA ARG A 357 -34.02 -0.33 22.14
C ARG A 357 -33.94 -0.11 20.62
N ILE A 358 -34.78 0.74 20.01
CA ILE A 358 -34.73 1.03 18.58
C ILE A 358 -33.62 2.02 18.19
N LYS A 359 -33.05 2.75 19.15
CA LYS A 359 -32.06 3.78 18.88
C LYS A 359 -30.85 3.19 18.15
N ILE A 360 -30.41 3.91 17.12
CA ILE A 360 -29.12 3.71 16.46
C ILE A 360 -28.33 5.01 16.61
N TYR A 361 -27.22 4.94 17.33
CA TYR A 361 -26.33 6.08 17.52
C TYR A 361 -25.54 6.32 16.25
N ALA A 362 -25.90 7.37 15.52
CA ALA A 362 -25.27 7.73 14.25
C ALA A 362 -24.20 8.80 14.47
N PHE A 363 -22.96 8.44 14.17
CA PHE A 363 -21.81 9.32 14.13
C PHE A 363 -21.53 9.74 12.68
N THR A 364 -20.98 10.94 12.50
CA THR A 364 -20.59 11.43 11.18
C THR A 364 -19.07 11.61 11.08
N CYS A 365 -18.51 11.18 9.95
CA CYS A 365 -17.08 11.10 9.71
C CYS A 365 -16.37 12.44 9.91
N GLY A 366 -15.35 12.47 10.78
CA GLY A 366 -14.55 13.66 11.07
C GLY A 366 -13.81 14.21 9.84
N ASN A 367 -13.29 13.34 8.96
CA ASN A 367 -12.61 13.76 7.74
C ASN A 367 -13.54 14.53 6.81
N HIS A 368 -14.80 14.11 6.70
CA HIS A 368 -15.82 14.82 5.92
C HIS A 368 -16.19 16.18 6.54
N LYS A 369 -16.29 16.27 7.88
CA LYS A 369 -16.51 17.55 8.58
C LYS A 369 -15.40 18.55 8.24
N ILE A 370 -14.14 18.13 8.37
CA ILE A 370 -12.98 18.98 8.12
C ILE A 370 -12.88 19.38 6.64
N ASN A 371 -13.09 18.43 5.72
CA ASN A 371 -13.08 18.73 4.28
C ASN A 371 -14.18 19.73 3.91
N ASN A 372 -15.40 19.57 4.42
CA ASN A 372 -16.50 20.50 4.19
C ASN A 372 -16.21 21.90 4.76
N THR A 373 -15.53 21.96 5.91
CA THR A 373 -15.05 23.21 6.51
C THR A 373 -14.03 23.90 5.61
N ALA A 374 -13.03 23.17 5.11
CA ALA A 374 -12.06 23.72 4.16
C ALA A 374 -12.70 24.16 2.83
N GLU A 375 -13.68 23.42 2.32
CA GLU A 375 -14.44 23.83 1.14
C GLU A 375 -15.24 25.12 1.37
N ALA A 376 -15.80 25.31 2.56
CA ALA A 376 -16.48 26.56 2.92
C ALA A 376 -15.50 27.73 3.01
N MET A 377 -14.32 27.52 3.59
CA MET A 377 -13.25 28.53 3.65
C MET A 377 -12.80 28.97 2.25
N THR A 378 -12.42 28.01 1.40
CA THR A 378 -11.95 28.27 0.03
C THR A 378 -13.03 28.88 -0.87
N LYS A 379 -14.30 28.54 -0.64
CA LYS A 379 -15.39 29.20 -1.34
C LYS A 379 -15.55 30.66 -0.89
N ALA A 380 -15.46 30.91 0.42
CA ALA A 380 -15.62 32.26 0.96
C ALA A 380 -14.48 33.20 0.54
N SER A 381 -13.23 32.72 0.47
CA SER A 381 -12.11 33.48 -0.11
C SER A 381 -12.37 33.81 -1.58
N ALA A 382 -12.81 32.83 -2.37
CA ALA A 382 -13.07 33.02 -3.78
C ALA A 382 -14.23 34.00 -4.02
N ASP A 383 -15.33 33.89 -3.26
CA ASP A 383 -16.48 34.79 -3.34
C ASP A 383 -16.11 36.24 -2.93
N PHE A 384 -15.12 36.40 -2.03
CA PHE A 384 -14.59 37.71 -1.61
C PHE A 384 -13.73 38.35 -2.70
N LEU A 385 -12.77 37.61 -3.27
CA LEU A 385 -11.79 38.13 -4.23
C LEU A 385 -12.34 38.23 -5.67
N TYR A 386 -13.10 37.21 -6.09
CA TYR A 386 -13.59 37.04 -7.45
C TYR A 386 -15.11 37.13 -7.42
N LYS A 387 -15.63 38.33 -7.72
CA LYS A 387 -17.07 38.58 -7.72
C LYS A 387 -17.77 37.57 -8.63
N SER A 388 -18.87 36.97 -8.16
CA SER A 388 -19.73 36.07 -8.94
C SER A 388 -20.29 36.75 -10.18
N GLY A 389 -19.55 36.70 -11.29
CA GLY A 389 -19.93 37.34 -12.55
C GLY A 389 -18.82 38.04 -13.32
N GLU A 390 -17.59 38.13 -12.81
CA GLU A 390 -16.43 38.36 -13.68
C GLU A 390 -16.27 37.12 -14.56
N LEU A 391 -16.95 37.15 -15.71
CA LEU A 391 -16.58 36.34 -16.86
C LEU A 391 -15.18 36.81 -17.24
N CYS A 392 -14.16 36.24 -16.60
CA CYS A 392 -12.83 36.26 -17.19
C CYS A 392 -13.01 35.73 -18.61
N ASP A 393 -12.64 36.57 -19.58
CA ASP A 393 -12.35 36.13 -20.93
C ASP A 393 -11.55 34.82 -20.79
N GLY A 394 -11.94 33.74 -21.48
CA GLY A 394 -11.66 32.33 -21.13
C GLY A 394 -10.19 31.90 -21.02
N ARG A 395 -9.27 32.87 -20.96
CA ARG A 395 -7.82 32.80 -20.85
C ARG A 395 -7.27 33.09 -19.43
N LYS A 396 -7.95 33.84 -18.55
CA LYS A 396 -7.39 34.18 -17.22
C LYS A 396 -7.77 33.17 -16.11
N MET A 397 -6.82 32.87 -15.21
CA MET A 397 -7.02 32.02 -14.04
C MET A 397 -8.14 32.52 -13.13
N ARG A 398 -8.86 31.59 -12.50
CA ARG A 398 -9.86 31.88 -11.45
C ARG A 398 -9.38 31.40 -10.09
N GLY A 399 -8.52 32.21 -9.48
CA GLY A 399 -8.09 32.06 -8.09
C GLY A 399 -7.10 30.94 -7.79
N ALA A 400 -6.69 30.89 -6.52
CA ALA A 400 -5.65 30.00 -5.99
C ALA A 400 -5.92 28.53 -6.32
N LYS A 401 -7.18 28.07 -6.17
CA LYS A 401 -7.50 26.66 -6.38
C LYS A 401 -7.20 26.19 -7.81
N GLN A 402 -7.46 27.04 -8.80
CA GLN A 402 -7.12 26.72 -10.20
C GLN A 402 -5.60 26.83 -10.40
N HIS A 403 -4.95 27.83 -9.83
CA HIS A 403 -3.50 28.02 -9.94
C HIS A 403 -2.71 26.83 -9.37
N ILE A 404 -3.06 26.40 -8.15
CA ILE A 404 -2.51 25.20 -7.50
C ILE A 404 -2.75 23.94 -8.34
N TYR A 405 -3.94 23.80 -8.96
CA TYR A 405 -4.23 22.66 -9.83
C TYR A 405 -3.32 22.62 -11.07
N GLU A 406 -3.10 23.77 -11.69
CA GLU A 406 -2.26 23.88 -12.87
C GLU A 406 -0.78 23.74 -12.53
N CYS A 407 -0.34 24.22 -11.35
CA CYS A 407 0.96 23.90 -10.78
C CYS A 407 1.14 22.38 -10.58
N ASP A 408 0.21 21.70 -9.89
CA ASP A 408 0.26 20.23 -9.73
C ASP A 408 0.25 19.50 -11.08
N LYS A 409 -0.53 19.97 -12.04
CA LYS A 409 -0.57 19.35 -13.37
C LYS A 409 0.75 19.51 -14.12
N LEU A 410 1.33 20.71 -14.06
CA LEU A 410 2.63 21.03 -14.66
C LEU A 410 3.74 20.21 -14.00
N LEU A 411 3.75 20.10 -12.67
CA LEU A 411 4.87 19.52 -11.91
C LEU A 411 4.73 18.01 -11.65
N CYS A 412 3.51 17.52 -11.41
CA CYS A 412 3.25 16.15 -10.94
C CYS A 412 2.64 15.24 -12.00
N GLN A 413 1.70 15.71 -12.83
CA GLN A 413 0.88 14.81 -13.68
C GLN A 413 1.58 14.37 -14.98
N THR A 414 2.56 15.12 -15.46
CA THR A 414 3.41 14.79 -16.60
C THR A 414 4.52 13.78 -16.27
N SER A 415 4.68 13.40 -14.99
CA SER A 415 5.67 12.42 -14.52
C SER A 415 5.22 10.94 -14.64
N LYS A 416 3.97 10.65 -15.05
CA LYS A 416 3.54 9.26 -15.33
C LYS A 416 4.32 8.74 -16.55
N LYS A 417 5.28 7.82 -16.31
CA LYS A 417 6.15 7.13 -17.29
C LYS A 417 5.47 6.63 -18.57
N GLU A 418 4.16 6.45 -18.57
CA GLU A 418 3.38 5.94 -19.71
C GLU A 418 3.07 7.01 -20.76
N TYR A 419 3.17 8.30 -20.43
CA TYR A 419 2.86 9.43 -21.32
C TYR A 419 4.07 10.27 -21.72
N ALA A 420 5.19 10.16 -21.00
CA ALA A 420 6.44 10.83 -21.32
C ALA A 420 7.42 9.82 -21.95
N LYS A 421 7.75 10.02 -23.23
CA LYS A 421 8.89 9.34 -23.87
C LYS A 421 10.17 9.78 -23.17
N GLY A 422 10.60 9.08 -22.11
CA GLY A 422 12.00 8.95 -21.66
C GLY A 422 12.81 10.21 -21.27
N MET A 423 12.33 11.41 -21.57
CA MET A 423 12.92 12.71 -21.30
C MET A 423 11.79 13.71 -21.03
N ASP A 424 12.06 14.71 -20.21
CA ASP A 424 11.24 15.92 -19.95
C ASP A 424 10.40 16.04 -18.68
N PHE A 425 10.55 15.21 -17.64
CA PHE A 425 10.18 15.63 -16.28
C PHE A 425 11.14 15.17 -15.16
N LYS A 426 12.37 14.79 -15.53
CA LYS A 426 13.49 14.77 -14.56
C LYS A 426 13.94 16.19 -14.15
N CYS A 427 13.43 17.24 -14.79
CA CYS A 427 13.93 18.61 -14.61
C CYS A 427 13.34 19.39 -13.43
N PHE A 428 12.35 18.86 -12.69
CA PHE A 428 11.94 19.46 -11.41
C PHE A 428 12.59 18.80 -10.18
N SER A 429 13.53 17.88 -10.37
CA SER A 429 14.64 17.75 -9.42
C SER A 429 15.70 18.79 -9.81
N ILE A 430 15.35 20.08 -9.71
CA ILE A 430 16.37 21.11 -9.88
C ILE A 430 17.36 20.90 -8.74
N SER A 431 18.63 20.76 -9.09
CA SER A 431 19.78 20.72 -8.19
C SER A 431 20.00 22.09 -7.53
N THR A 432 18.94 22.78 -7.09
CA THR A 432 19.07 23.96 -6.25
C THR A 432 19.45 23.45 -4.87
N GLU A 433 20.54 23.97 -4.31
CA GLU A 433 20.91 23.74 -2.91
C GLU A 433 19.80 24.18 -1.93
N GLU A 434 18.87 25.03 -2.40
CA GLU A 434 17.66 25.41 -1.67
C GLU A 434 16.55 24.38 -1.80
N ASP A 435 16.04 23.95 -0.64
CA ASP A 435 14.83 23.15 -0.51
C ASP A 435 13.61 23.94 -1.01
N THR A 436 13.18 23.60 -2.23
CA THR A 436 12.04 24.19 -2.94
C THR A 436 10.69 23.65 -2.46
N GLY A 437 10.68 22.66 -1.56
CA GLY A 437 9.48 21.94 -1.15
C GLY A 437 8.82 21.15 -2.30
N SER A 438 9.50 20.90 -3.42
CA SER A 438 8.96 20.15 -4.56
C SER A 438 8.47 18.76 -4.16
N ASP A 439 9.19 18.11 -3.25
CA ASP A 439 8.84 16.79 -2.69
C ASP A 439 7.58 16.84 -1.82
N LEU A 440 7.12 18.04 -1.44
CA LEU A 440 5.86 18.24 -0.73
C LEU A 440 4.65 18.26 -1.66
N PHE A 441 4.77 18.35 -2.99
CA PHE A 441 3.57 18.31 -3.83
C PHE A 441 2.89 16.94 -3.73
N LYS A 442 1.62 16.93 -3.30
CA LYS A 442 0.80 15.71 -3.33
C LYS A 442 -0.02 15.67 -4.62
N PRO A 443 -0.07 14.51 -5.30
CA PRO A 443 -0.90 14.38 -6.49
C PRO A 443 -2.35 14.65 -6.14
N ILE A 444 -2.98 15.61 -6.85
CA ILE A 444 -4.40 15.92 -6.64
C ILE A 444 -5.27 14.71 -7.00
N VAL A 445 -4.91 13.98 -8.05
CA VAL A 445 -5.60 12.75 -8.44
C VAL A 445 -5.26 11.62 -7.45
N GLY A 446 -6.28 11.14 -6.72
CA GLY A 446 -6.16 10.08 -5.71
C GLY A 446 -6.08 10.60 -4.28
N SER A 447 -5.77 11.89 -4.08
CA SER A 447 -5.83 12.56 -2.77
C SER A 447 -7.21 13.17 -2.55
N ARG A 448 -7.99 12.64 -1.60
CA ARG A 448 -9.40 13.05 -1.41
C ARG A 448 -9.60 14.29 -0.54
N TYR A 449 -8.76 14.49 0.47
CA TYR A 449 -8.97 15.53 1.49
C TYR A 449 -7.88 16.59 1.46
N LEU A 450 -8.30 17.85 1.51
CA LEU A 450 -7.44 19.03 1.76
C LEU A 450 -6.26 19.24 0.80
N VAL A 451 -6.18 18.53 -0.33
CA VAL A 451 -5.00 18.55 -1.21
C VAL A 451 -4.67 19.94 -1.75
N PHE A 452 -5.69 20.75 -2.06
CA PHE A 452 -5.49 22.13 -2.51
C PHE A 452 -4.88 23.01 -1.42
N LEU A 453 -5.40 22.90 -0.20
CA LEU A 453 -4.89 23.64 0.94
C LEU A 453 -3.43 23.23 1.24
N TYR A 454 -3.13 21.94 1.17
CA TYR A 454 -1.77 21.44 1.37
C TYR A 454 -0.81 21.91 0.26
N ASN A 455 -1.17 21.73 -1.01
CA ASN A 455 -0.31 22.08 -2.16
C ASN A 455 -0.12 23.59 -2.31
N SER A 456 -0.90 24.43 -1.63
CA SER A 456 -0.63 25.87 -1.55
C SER A 456 0.71 26.19 -0.88
N ILE A 457 1.18 25.34 0.06
CA ILE A 457 2.48 25.50 0.73
C ILE A 457 3.63 25.44 -0.29
N PRO A 458 3.85 24.32 -1.01
CA PRO A 458 4.94 24.26 -1.98
C PRO A 458 4.72 25.17 -3.19
N THR A 459 3.49 25.58 -3.50
CA THR A 459 3.22 26.60 -4.54
C THR A 459 3.79 27.97 -4.13
N VAL A 460 3.54 28.42 -2.89
CA VAL A 460 4.06 29.69 -2.38
C VAL A 460 5.57 29.63 -2.11
N VAL A 461 6.05 28.57 -1.44
CA VAL A 461 7.47 28.39 -1.12
C VAL A 461 8.32 28.23 -2.37
N GLY A 462 7.86 27.42 -3.32
CA GLY A 462 8.56 27.12 -4.56
C GLY A 462 8.44 28.21 -5.63
N ARG A 463 7.72 29.32 -5.36
CA ARG A 463 7.38 30.36 -6.35
C ARG A 463 8.57 30.80 -7.21
N ASN A 464 9.68 31.21 -6.60
CA ASN A 464 10.84 31.72 -7.34
C ASN A 464 11.52 30.63 -8.18
N ALA A 465 11.60 29.40 -7.66
CA ALA A 465 12.16 28.27 -8.38
C ALA A 465 11.27 27.85 -9.56
N ILE A 466 9.95 27.85 -9.39
CA ILE A 466 8.98 27.54 -10.45
C ILE A 466 9.02 28.62 -11.56
N ILE A 467 9.09 29.90 -11.20
CA ILE A 467 9.24 31.00 -12.18
C ILE A 467 10.54 30.81 -12.97
N SER A 468 11.66 30.62 -12.28
CA SER A 468 12.99 30.45 -12.92
C SER A 468 13.01 29.24 -13.86
N PHE A 469 12.38 28.13 -13.44
CA PHE A 469 12.20 26.96 -14.28
C PHE A 469 11.40 27.26 -15.54
N LEU A 470 10.25 27.93 -15.39
CA LEU A 470 9.38 28.28 -16.50
C LEU A 470 10.12 29.18 -17.51
N GLU A 471 10.87 30.18 -17.04
CA GLU A 471 11.69 31.03 -17.89
C GLU A 471 12.75 30.24 -18.64
N THR A 472 13.47 29.35 -17.95
CA THR A 472 14.45 28.45 -18.56
C THR A 472 13.83 27.57 -19.65
N VAL A 473 12.67 26.98 -19.37
CA VAL A 473 11.92 26.13 -20.31
C VAL A 473 11.39 26.92 -21.50
N ARG A 474 10.95 28.17 -21.29
CA ARG A 474 10.54 29.07 -22.37
C ARG A 474 11.73 29.38 -23.27
N ASP A 475 12.86 29.75 -22.68
CA ASP A 475 14.04 30.21 -23.42
C ASP A 475 14.75 29.06 -24.14
N SER A 476 14.52 27.80 -23.75
CA SER A 476 15.05 26.62 -24.43
C SER A 476 14.21 26.13 -25.62
N LYS A 477 13.03 26.70 -25.88
CA LYS A 477 12.16 26.28 -26.99
C LYS A 477 12.52 26.97 -28.30
N ASP A 478 12.29 26.29 -29.42
CA ASP A 478 12.44 26.86 -30.77
C ASP A 478 11.63 28.16 -30.94
N ILE A 479 10.46 28.22 -30.30
CA ILE A 479 9.65 29.43 -30.19
C ILE A 479 9.57 29.78 -28.70
N PRO A 480 10.19 30.89 -28.24
CA PRO A 480 10.33 31.23 -26.82
C PRO A 480 9.03 31.78 -26.23
N THR A 481 8.00 30.94 -26.23
CA THR A 481 6.65 31.25 -25.76
C THR A 481 6.18 30.18 -24.80
N PHE A 482 5.37 30.61 -23.83
CA PHE A 482 4.71 29.69 -22.91
C PHE A 482 3.56 28.95 -23.62
N ASN A 483 3.42 27.67 -23.32
CA ASN A 483 2.17 26.97 -23.60
C ASN A 483 1.07 27.46 -22.65
N LYS A 484 -0.17 27.05 -22.89
CA LYS A 484 -1.32 27.54 -22.11
C LYS A 484 -1.20 27.30 -20.59
N ILE A 485 -0.70 26.14 -20.17
CA ILE A 485 -0.56 25.81 -18.74
C ILE A 485 0.60 26.59 -18.13
N GLU A 486 1.74 26.65 -18.83
CA GLU A 486 2.91 27.42 -18.39
C GLU A 486 2.60 28.91 -18.23
N SER A 487 1.91 29.52 -19.20
CA SER A 487 1.53 30.94 -19.16
C SER A 487 0.62 31.21 -17.97
N SER A 488 -0.34 30.31 -17.75
CA SER A 488 -1.32 30.43 -16.68
C SER A 488 -0.68 30.30 -15.29
N VAL A 489 0.24 29.36 -15.11
CA VAL A 489 1.06 29.25 -13.88
C VAL A 489 1.98 30.46 -13.71
N PHE A 490 2.69 30.86 -14.76
CA PHE A 490 3.60 32.00 -14.71
C PHE A 490 2.85 33.29 -14.32
N GLU A 491 1.76 33.62 -15.02
CA GLU A 491 0.91 34.78 -14.74
C GLU A 491 0.29 34.74 -13.35
N GLY A 492 -0.11 33.55 -12.87
CA GLY A 492 -0.71 33.37 -11.55
C GLY A 492 0.20 33.81 -10.41
N PHE A 493 1.52 33.62 -10.54
CA PHE A 493 2.49 34.10 -9.55
C PHE A 493 2.67 35.61 -9.53
N PHE A 494 2.22 36.35 -10.53
CA PHE A 494 2.26 37.83 -10.53
C PHE A 494 0.90 38.44 -10.14
N ASP A 495 -0.15 37.65 -9.99
CA ASP A 495 -1.44 38.11 -9.49
C ASP A 495 -1.45 38.14 -7.96
N GLU A 496 -1.45 39.34 -7.38
CA GLU A 496 -1.42 39.54 -5.93
C GLU A 496 -2.59 38.88 -5.20
N LYS A 497 -3.76 38.77 -5.84
CA LYS A 497 -4.95 38.15 -5.23
C LYS A 497 -4.77 36.64 -5.14
N ILE A 498 -4.23 36.03 -6.19
CA ILE A 498 -3.94 34.58 -6.21
C ILE A 498 -2.92 34.24 -5.14
N VAL A 499 -1.78 34.94 -5.10
CA VAL A 499 -0.72 34.69 -4.11
C VAL A 499 -1.22 34.93 -2.68
N SER A 500 -2.02 35.96 -2.45
CA SER A 500 -2.61 36.23 -1.12
C SER A 500 -3.57 35.12 -0.68
N GLU A 501 -4.38 34.60 -1.61
CA GLU A 501 -5.29 33.49 -1.33
C GLU A 501 -4.52 32.18 -1.07
N GLU A 502 -3.44 31.91 -1.79
CA GLU A 502 -2.58 30.75 -1.56
C GLU A 502 -1.89 30.80 -0.19
N CYS A 503 -1.39 31.97 0.22
CA CYS A 503 -0.83 32.17 1.56
C CYS A 503 -1.90 31.88 2.64
N ALA A 504 -3.13 32.37 2.44
CA ALA A 504 -4.23 32.11 3.37
C ALA A 504 -4.61 30.62 3.41
N PHE A 505 -4.60 29.91 2.27
CA PHE A 505 -4.86 28.47 2.21
C PHE A 505 -3.80 27.68 2.98
N ALA A 506 -2.53 28.03 2.82
CA ALA A 506 -1.40 27.37 3.48
C ALA A 506 -1.46 27.58 5.01
N ILE A 507 -1.75 28.80 5.45
CA ILE A 507 -1.91 29.13 6.87
C ILE A 507 -3.11 28.37 7.45
N MET A 508 -4.29 28.41 6.82
CA MET A 508 -5.46 27.71 7.35
C MET A 508 -5.32 26.18 7.32
N TYR A 509 -4.57 25.65 6.36
CA TYR A 509 -4.17 24.25 6.36
C TYR A 509 -3.38 23.91 7.63
N HIS A 510 -2.33 24.68 7.90
CA HIS A 510 -1.41 24.45 9.01
C HIS A 510 -2.09 24.66 10.37
N GLU A 511 -2.88 25.72 10.51
CA GLU A 511 -3.41 26.14 11.81
C GLU A 511 -4.68 25.38 12.23
N ILE A 512 -5.50 24.92 11.27
CA ILE A 512 -6.80 24.30 11.58
C ILE A 512 -6.94 22.93 10.91
N CYS A 513 -6.88 22.87 9.58
CA CYS A 513 -7.37 21.70 8.87
C CYS A 513 -6.47 20.47 9.07
N HIS A 514 -5.15 20.64 8.99
CA HIS A 514 -4.19 19.56 9.21
C HIS A 514 -4.16 19.08 10.67
N PRO A 515 -4.03 19.96 11.69
CA PRO A 515 -4.09 19.54 13.08
C PRO A 515 -5.38 18.78 13.42
N LEU A 516 -6.54 19.26 12.95
CA LEU A 516 -7.81 18.54 13.13
C LEU A 516 -7.81 17.18 12.43
N MET A 517 -7.27 17.09 11.21
CA MET A 517 -7.19 15.84 10.45
C MET A 517 -6.31 14.81 11.17
N VAL A 518 -5.18 15.25 11.75
CA VAL A 518 -4.32 14.41 12.59
C VAL A 518 -5.08 13.93 13.82
N LYS A 519 -5.79 14.83 14.52
CA LYS A 519 -6.61 14.44 15.69
C LYS A 519 -7.70 13.44 15.34
N VAL A 520 -8.40 13.63 14.23
CA VAL A 520 -9.40 12.66 13.78
C VAL A 520 -8.77 11.29 13.52
N LYS A 521 -7.60 11.23 12.88
CA LYS A 521 -6.90 9.97 12.57
C LYS A 521 -6.34 9.26 13.80
N CYS A 522 -5.97 10.00 14.84
CA CYS A 522 -5.48 9.45 16.09
C CYS A 522 -6.59 9.20 17.12
N ALA A 523 -7.80 9.71 16.87
CA ALA A 523 -8.94 9.58 17.76
C ALA A 523 -9.44 8.14 17.79
N ALA A 524 -9.29 7.50 18.95
CA ALA A 524 -9.83 6.18 19.24
C ALA A 524 -11.37 6.14 19.27
N SER A 525 -12.03 7.30 19.20
CA SER A 525 -13.49 7.35 19.11
C SER A 525 -14.03 8.68 18.57
N PRO A 526 -15.20 8.68 17.91
CA PRO A 526 -15.91 9.89 17.53
C PRO A 526 -16.10 10.91 18.66
N LEU A 527 -16.45 10.47 19.87
CA LEU A 527 -16.70 11.36 21.02
C LEU A 527 -15.42 12.07 21.49
N SER A 528 -14.24 11.44 21.34
CA SER A 528 -12.96 12.08 21.68
C SER A 528 -12.66 13.35 20.86
N MET A 529 -13.39 13.58 19.76
CA MET A 529 -13.26 14.78 18.94
C MET A 529 -14.03 16.00 19.46
N ASN A 530 -14.94 15.84 20.42
CA ASN A 530 -15.73 16.96 20.99
C ASN A 530 -14.86 18.17 21.40
N PRO A 531 -13.82 18.02 22.26
CA PRO A 531 -13.01 19.16 22.68
C PRO A 531 -12.24 19.79 21.50
N HIS A 532 -11.85 18.98 20.51
CA HIS A 532 -11.11 19.45 19.34
C HIS A 532 -11.99 20.28 18.40
N TYR A 533 -13.24 19.86 18.16
CA TYR A 533 -14.18 20.65 17.37
C TYR A 533 -14.52 21.97 18.06
N LYS A 534 -14.76 21.94 19.38
CA LYS A 534 -15.03 23.15 20.15
C LYS A 534 -13.86 24.13 20.07
N TYR A 535 -12.64 23.66 20.37
CA TYR A 535 -11.44 24.49 20.31
C TYR A 535 -11.25 25.13 18.92
N ALA A 536 -11.39 24.35 17.84
CA ALA A 536 -11.23 24.87 16.49
C ALA A 536 -12.30 25.90 16.12
N VAL A 537 -13.56 25.70 16.52
CA VAL A 537 -14.62 26.70 16.33
C VAL A 537 -14.29 27.97 17.10
N ASP A 538 -13.95 27.86 18.38
CA ASP A 538 -13.66 29.00 19.25
C ASP A 538 -12.45 29.80 18.71
N LYS A 539 -11.39 29.12 18.26
CA LYS A 539 -10.23 29.77 17.63
C LYS A 539 -10.53 30.45 16.32
N MET A 540 -11.31 29.82 15.43
CA MET A 540 -11.73 30.48 14.20
C MET A 540 -12.63 31.70 14.49
N ARG A 541 -13.44 31.70 15.56
CA ARG A 541 -14.22 32.88 15.98
C ARG A 541 -13.37 34.01 16.54
N GLU A 542 -12.28 33.66 17.23
CA GLU A 542 -11.28 34.61 17.68
C GLU A 542 -10.61 35.28 16.47
N TRP A 543 -10.12 34.48 15.52
CA TRP A 543 -9.41 34.97 14.33
C TRP A 543 -10.31 35.62 13.28
N GLU A 544 -11.60 35.32 13.27
CA GLU A 544 -12.60 36.08 12.51
C GLU A 544 -12.57 37.57 12.90
N LYS A 545 -12.36 37.88 14.18
CA LYS A 545 -12.27 39.26 14.68
C LYS A 545 -10.91 39.88 14.38
N ASP A 546 -9.84 39.13 14.66
CA ASP A 546 -8.48 39.56 14.34
C ASP A 546 -7.57 38.38 13.96
N SER A 547 -7.20 38.31 12.69
CA SER A 547 -6.33 37.29 12.12
C SER A 547 -4.84 37.70 12.12
N SER A 548 -4.47 38.85 12.69
CA SER A 548 -3.09 39.35 12.65
C SER A 548 -2.09 38.35 13.25
N CYS A 549 -2.47 37.67 14.33
CA CYS A 549 -1.65 36.67 14.99
C CYS A 549 -1.35 35.42 14.13
N LEU A 550 -2.06 35.21 13.01
CA LEU A 550 -1.78 34.10 12.07
C LEU A 550 -0.64 34.42 11.10
N LEU A 551 -0.30 35.71 10.95
CA LEU A 551 0.77 36.19 10.07
C LEU A 551 2.14 36.24 10.78
N GLU A 552 2.15 36.21 12.11
CA GLU A 552 3.37 36.26 12.91
C GLU A 552 3.93 34.85 13.18
N ASP A 553 5.25 34.76 13.34
CA ASP A 553 5.99 33.51 13.60
C ASP A 553 6.06 33.16 15.08
N ASP A 554 5.14 33.67 15.91
CA ASP A 554 5.20 33.40 17.34
C ASP A 554 5.20 31.89 17.58
N ASP A 555 6.25 31.43 18.27
CA ASP A 555 6.31 30.14 18.93
C ASP A 555 5.14 30.10 19.91
N ARG A 556 3.98 29.68 19.41
CA ARG A 556 2.80 29.50 20.25
C ARG A 556 3.16 28.36 21.22
N GLU A 557 3.65 28.74 22.39
CA GLU A 557 3.63 27.96 23.62
C GLU A 557 2.20 27.77 24.12
N ASP A 558 1.20 27.80 23.23
CA ASP A 558 -0.08 27.28 23.64
C ASP A 558 0.17 25.80 23.93
N GLY A 559 -0.06 25.39 25.18
CA GLY A 559 -0.08 23.98 25.56
C GLY A 559 -1.21 23.22 24.83
N SER A 560 -1.65 23.70 23.67
CA SER A 560 -2.69 23.10 22.89
C SER A 560 -2.14 21.82 22.29
N ASN A 561 -2.99 20.80 22.35
CA ASN A 561 -2.73 19.50 21.77
C ASN A 561 -2.57 19.56 20.22
N PHE A 562 -2.60 20.72 19.57
CA PHE A 562 -2.62 20.90 18.11
C PHE A 562 -1.25 21.22 17.49
N ARG A 563 -0.15 20.69 18.03
CA ARG A 563 1.15 20.80 17.35
C ARG A 563 1.17 20.04 16.03
N VAL A 564 1.62 20.71 14.98
CA VAL A 564 1.88 20.15 13.66
C VAL A 564 3.23 19.42 13.65
N ASP A 565 3.38 18.47 12.75
CA ASP A 565 4.66 17.83 12.43
C ASP A 565 5.75 18.90 12.18
N GLY A 566 6.88 18.81 12.88
CA GLY A 566 7.99 19.76 12.77
C GLY A 566 8.51 19.93 11.34
N GLY A 567 8.27 18.95 10.47
CA GLY A 567 8.63 19.02 9.05
C GLY A 567 7.95 20.14 8.25
N LEU A 568 6.77 20.63 8.64
CA LEU A 568 6.07 21.71 7.92
C LEU A 568 6.37 23.11 8.44
N GLN A 569 6.90 23.23 9.66
CA GLN A 569 7.06 24.52 10.34
C GLN A 569 7.96 25.48 9.54
N ASN A 570 9.09 24.98 9.03
CA ASN A 570 10.03 25.78 8.24
C ASN A 570 9.41 26.33 6.96
N TYR A 571 8.55 25.56 6.29
CA TYR A 571 7.87 25.99 5.07
C TYR A 571 6.77 27.01 5.37
N ILE A 572 6.06 26.87 6.49
CA ILE A 572 5.04 27.83 6.90
C ILE A 572 5.66 29.16 7.33
N ALA A 573 6.84 29.16 7.96
CA ALA A 573 7.59 30.40 8.21
C ALA A 573 7.88 31.16 6.90
N LYS A 574 8.31 30.45 5.84
CA LYS A 574 8.50 31.04 4.50
C LYS A 574 7.18 31.58 3.91
N VAL A 575 6.06 30.87 4.09
CA VAL A 575 4.73 31.38 3.68
C VAL A 575 4.37 32.67 4.43
N ARG A 576 4.65 32.75 5.73
CA ARG A 576 4.40 33.96 6.54
C ARG A 576 5.31 35.12 6.20
N GLU A 577 6.55 34.84 5.81
CA GLU A 577 7.44 35.87 5.25
C GLU A 577 6.82 36.51 4.00
N VAL A 578 6.30 35.70 3.08
CA VAL A 578 5.61 36.19 1.88
C VAL A 578 4.35 36.96 2.28
N SER A 579 3.52 36.42 3.19
CA SER A 579 2.26 37.06 3.56
C SER A 579 2.44 38.40 4.26
N ARG A 580 3.57 38.64 4.95
CA ARG A 580 3.87 39.93 5.62
C ARG A 580 4.32 41.04 4.67
N LYS A 581 4.64 40.74 3.40
CA LYS A 581 5.03 41.75 2.43
C LYS A 581 3.90 42.78 2.26
N PRO A 582 4.21 44.10 2.19
CA PRO A 582 3.18 45.15 2.10
C PRO A 582 2.14 44.95 0.99
N ALA A 583 2.54 44.35 -0.14
CA ALA A 583 1.65 44.06 -1.26
C ALA A 583 0.56 43.00 -0.95
N TYR A 584 0.80 42.12 0.04
CA TYR A 584 -0.09 40.99 0.33
C TYR A 584 -0.75 41.08 1.71
N LYS A 585 -0.07 41.69 2.69
CA LYS A 585 -0.43 41.65 4.12
C LYS A 585 -1.91 41.91 4.41
N ASP A 586 -2.45 43.02 3.90
CA ASP A 586 -3.83 43.40 4.16
C ASP A 586 -4.83 42.46 3.46
N HIS A 587 -4.52 42.01 2.24
CA HIS A 587 -5.35 41.04 1.52
C HIS A 587 -5.36 39.69 2.24
N VAL A 588 -4.20 39.15 2.62
CA VAL A 588 -4.11 37.88 3.35
C VAL A 588 -4.89 37.98 4.66
N LYS A 589 -4.72 39.07 5.43
CA LYS A 589 -5.45 39.29 6.69
C LYS A 589 -6.97 39.23 6.49
N GLN A 590 -7.50 39.96 5.51
CA GLN A 590 -8.94 39.99 5.21
C GLN A 590 -9.47 38.64 4.71
N ILE A 591 -8.72 37.95 3.85
CA ILE A 591 -9.06 36.60 3.38
C ILE A 591 -9.13 35.63 4.56
N LEU A 592 -8.14 35.66 5.47
CA LEU A 592 -8.12 34.83 6.66
C LEU A 592 -9.35 35.08 7.56
N GLN A 593 -9.73 36.33 7.81
CA GLN A 593 -10.93 36.64 8.62
C GLN A 593 -12.21 36.03 8.02
N ILE A 594 -12.37 36.14 6.70
CA ILE A 594 -13.53 35.60 5.98
C ILE A 594 -13.50 34.07 5.96
N MET A 595 -12.33 33.46 5.74
CA MET A 595 -12.14 32.02 5.83
C MET A 595 -12.47 31.51 7.24
N CYS A 596 -11.95 32.14 8.29
CA CYS A 596 -12.20 31.81 9.68
C CYS A 596 -13.70 31.85 10.01
N LYS A 597 -14.40 32.92 9.61
CA LYS A 597 -15.87 33.01 9.76
C LYS A 597 -16.60 31.84 9.10
N ALA A 598 -16.35 31.64 7.80
CA ALA A 598 -17.03 30.61 7.03
C ALA A 598 -16.69 29.19 7.54
N GLY A 599 -15.44 29.00 7.97
CA GLY A 599 -14.95 27.77 8.58
C GLY A 599 -15.62 27.48 9.92
N ALA A 600 -15.70 28.47 10.80
CA ALA A 600 -16.37 28.37 12.10
C ALA A 600 -17.85 28.05 11.94
N ASP A 601 -18.57 28.80 11.09
CA ASP A 601 -19.98 28.57 10.78
C ASP A 601 -20.21 27.14 10.26
N LYS A 602 -19.36 26.71 9.33
CA LYS A 602 -19.48 25.40 8.70
C LYS A 602 -19.18 24.26 9.68
N LEU A 603 -18.10 24.36 10.44
CA LEU A 603 -17.72 23.34 11.42
C LEU A 603 -18.74 23.27 12.55
N ALA A 604 -19.20 24.40 13.09
CA ALA A 604 -20.24 24.44 14.13
C ALA A 604 -21.55 23.79 13.63
N SER A 605 -21.94 24.07 12.39
CA SER A 605 -23.09 23.40 11.77
C SER A 605 -22.85 21.90 11.56
N HIS A 606 -21.64 21.48 11.16
CA HIS A 606 -21.32 20.10 10.78
C HIS A 606 -20.98 19.18 11.95
N ALA A 607 -20.50 19.74 13.05
CA ALA A 607 -20.22 19.06 14.30
C ALA A 607 -21.24 19.43 15.38
N SER A 608 -22.43 19.93 15.00
CA SER A 608 -23.46 20.39 15.93
C SER A 608 -23.83 19.33 16.98
N GLU A 609 -23.79 18.05 16.61
CA GLU A 609 -24.06 16.95 17.53
C GLU A 609 -22.99 16.78 18.62
N HIS A 610 -21.75 17.25 18.39
CA HIS A 610 -20.61 17.15 19.30
C HIS A 610 -20.33 18.44 20.10
N LEU A 611 -21.05 19.52 19.81
CA LEU A 611 -20.90 20.83 20.45
C LEU A 611 -22.03 21.07 21.46
N GLU A 612 -21.90 22.11 22.28
CA GLU A 612 -22.86 22.44 23.34
C GLU A 612 -24.32 22.43 22.84
N GLY A 613 -25.20 21.73 23.57
CA GLY A 613 -26.60 21.48 23.18
C GLY A 613 -26.81 20.32 22.20
N GLY A 614 -25.74 19.71 21.67
CA GLY A 614 -25.77 18.51 20.84
C GLY A 614 -25.91 17.21 21.62
N GLU A 615 -26.47 16.18 21.00
CA GLU A 615 -26.74 14.85 21.59
C GLU A 615 -25.48 14.17 22.17
N TYR A 616 -24.30 14.45 21.59
CA TYR A 616 -23.04 13.82 21.97
C TYR A 616 -22.13 14.71 22.80
N PHE A 617 -22.53 15.95 23.12
CA PHE A 617 -21.73 16.83 23.97
C PHE A 617 -21.61 16.29 25.39
N SER A 618 -22.73 15.84 25.95
CA SER A 618 -22.82 15.13 27.23
C SER A 618 -23.44 13.75 26.98
N PRO A 619 -22.65 12.78 26.47
CA PRO A 619 -23.17 11.53 25.95
C PRO A 619 -23.71 10.63 27.08
N THR A 620 -24.81 9.93 26.82
CA THR A 620 -25.33 8.87 27.71
C THR A 620 -24.38 7.66 27.74
N GLU A 621 -24.51 6.79 28.74
CA GLU A 621 -23.72 5.55 28.81
C GLU A 621 -23.90 4.67 27.56
N ALA A 622 -25.11 4.60 27.03
CA ALA A 622 -25.42 3.88 25.80
C ALA A 622 -24.74 4.52 24.57
N ALA A 623 -24.67 5.85 24.48
CA ALA A 623 -23.92 6.55 23.44
C ALA A 623 -22.41 6.30 23.55
N VAL A 624 -21.85 6.29 24.76
CA VAL A 624 -20.43 5.95 25.00
C VAL A 624 -20.13 4.50 24.62
N TYR A 625 -21.05 3.57 24.90
CA TYR A 625 -20.91 2.18 24.46
C TYR A 625 -20.94 2.07 22.92
N ALA A 626 -21.89 2.75 22.27
CA ALA A 626 -21.99 2.80 20.81
C ALA A 626 -20.75 3.43 20.13
N ASP A 627 -20.18 4.47 20.73
CA ASP A 627 -18.94 5.12 20.30
C ASP A 627 -17.74 4.16 20.31
N LYS A 628 -17.60 3.37 21.38
CA LYS A 628 -16.57 2.33 21.48
C LYS A 628 -16.72 1.23 20.41
N GLN A 629 -17.94 0.87 20.03
CA GLN A 629 -18.16 -0.10 18.95
C GLN A 629 -17.66 0.39 17.60
N ILE A 630 -17.80 1.70 17.33
CA ILE A 630 -17.28 2.32 16.11
C ILE A 630 -15.75 2.44 16.18
N GLY A 631 -15.19 2.88 17.31
CA GLY A 631 -13.75 2.86 17.63
C GLY A 631 -12.83 3.76 16.77
N GLU A 632 -13.34 4.47 15.77
CA GLU A 632 -12.57 5.40 14.93
C GLU A 632 -13.44 6.61 14.61
N ALA A 633 -12.88 7.83 14.66
CA ALA A 633 -13.61 9.06 14.32
C ALA A 633 -13.76 9.30 12.79
N HIS A 634 -13.26 8.39 11.95
CA HIS A 634 -13.25 8.50 10.50
C HIS A 634 -13.68 7.21 9.79
N ASN A 635 -13.96 7.34 8.49
CA ASN A 635 -14.31 6.25 7.59
C ASN A 635 -13.20 5.89 6.58
N ASP A 636 -11.93 6.19 6.87
CA ASP A 636 -10.80 5.90 5.96
C ASP A 636 -10.71 4.44 5.46
N LYS A 637 -11.25 3.47 6.20
CA LYS A 637 -11.36 2.07 5.73
C LYS A 637 -12.26 1.95 4.49
N LEU A 638 -13.38 2.67 4.43
CA LEU A 638 -14.26 2.72 3.25
C LEU A 638 -13.58 3.50 2.11
N GLU A 639 -12.96 4.63 2.42
CA GLU A 639 -12.23 5.46 1.45
C GLU A 639 -11.09 4.67 0.78
N SER A 640 -10.33 3.93 1.57
CA SER A 640 -9.26 3.04 1.10
C SER A 640 -9.79 1.98 0.13
N LYS A 641 -10.96 1.38 0.42
CA LYS A 641 -11.62 0.40 -0.47
C LYS A 641 -12.03 1.04 -1.78
N PHE A 642 -12.53 2.27 -1.77
CA PHE A 642 -12.83 2.99 -3.00
C PHE A 642 -11.57 3.43 -3.76
N GLY A 643 -10.47 3.73 -3.08
CA GLY A 643 -9.17 3.92 -3.72
C GLY A 643 -8.66 2.64 -4.39
N MET A 644 -8.84 1.48 -3.74
CA MET A 644 -8.54 0.18 -4.32
C MET A 644 -9.45 -0.16 -5.51
N LEU A 645 -10.72 0.22 -5.43
CA LEU A 645 -11.68 0.12 -6.53
C LEU A 645 -11.22 0.94 -7.73
N ASP A 646 -10.92 2.23 -7.53
CA ASP A 646 -10.43 3.14 -8.58
C ASP A 646 -9.22 2.54 -9.30
N ARG A 647 -8.21 2.14 -8.52
CA ARG A 647 -7.00 1.50 -9.03
C ARG A 647 -7.33 0.22 -9.80
N ARG A 648 -8.22 -0.63 -9.28
CA ARG A 648 -8.55 -1.91 -9.92
C ARG A 648 -9.31 -1.72 -11.23
N LEU A 649 -10.23 -0.77 -11.29
CA LEU A 649 -10.97 -0.43 -12.50
C LEU A 649 -10.07 0.19 -13.58
N GLU A 650 -9.04 0.94 -13.18
CA GLU A 650 -8.03 1.49 -14.10
C GLU A 650 -7.13 0.40 -14.68
N PHE A 651 -6.54 -0.46 -13.84
CA PHE A 651 -5.60 -1.51 -14.28
C PHE A 651 -6.27 -2.72 -14.94
N ALA A 652 -7.54 -2.99 -14.60
CA ALA A 652 -8.24 -4.17 -15.10
C ALA A 652 -9.71 -3.86 -15.43
N PRO A 653 -9.97 -2.95 -16.39
CA PRO A 653 -11.32 -2.46 -16.73
C PRO A 653 -12.26 -3.54 -17.27
N SER A 654 -11.71 -4.65 -17.78
CA SER A 654 -12.47 -5.81 -18.26
C SER A 654 -12.80 -6.83 -17.15
N SER A 655 -12.36 -6.58 -15.91
CA SER A 655 -12.67 -7.47 -14.79
C SER A 655 -14.16 -7.48 -14.49
N ASN A 656 -14.72 -8.65 -14.22
CA ASN A 656 -16.06 -8.74 -13.63
C ASN A 656 -16.10 -7.96 -12.31
N TYR A 657 -17.04 -7.03 -12.18
CA TYR A 657 -17.20 -6.17 -11.01
C TYR A 657 -17.39 -6.92 -9.70
N TYR A 658 -18.02 -8.11 -9.74
CA TYR A 658 -18.10 -8.97 -8.56
C TYR A 658 -16.71 -9.47 -8.13
N ASN A 659 -15.86 -9.87 -9.07
CA ASN A 659 -14.48 -10.24 -8.76
C ASN A 659 -13.66 -9.05 -8.27
N VAL A 660 -13.96 -7.83 -8.74
CA VAL A 660 -13.35 -6.60 -8.20
C VAL A 660 -13.72 -6.43 -6.72
N GLY A 661 -15.00 -6.54 -6.38
CA GLY A 661 -15.48 -6.50 -4.99
C GLY A 661 -14.84 -7.58 -4.12
N CYS A 662 -14.83 -8.84 -4.58
CA CYS A 662 -14.20 -9.96 -3.87
C CYS A 662 -12.70 -9.76 -3.67
N TYR A 663 -11.99 -9.24 -4.66
CA TYR A 663 -10.57 -8.92 -4.55
C TYR A 663 -10.30 -7.85 -3.48
N ILE A 664 -11.08 -6.75 -3.49
CA ILE A 664 -10.95 -5.68 -2.50
C ILE A 664 -11.21 -6.22 -1.09
N LYS A 665 -12.26 -7.04 -0.95
CA LYS A 665 -12.63 -7.71 0.29
C LYS A 665 -11.52 -8.63 0.81
N ALA A 666 -10.99 -9.50 -0.05
CA ALA A 666 -9.91 -10.41 0.30
C ALA A 666 -8.63 -9.66 0.72
N LYS A 667 -8.26 -8.62 -0.03
CA LYS A 667 -7.08 -7.80 0.26
C LYS A 667 -7.22 -6.99 1.56
N SER A 668 -8.42 -6.52 1.87
CA SER A 668 -8.70 -5.77 3.11
C SER A 668 -8.75 -6.69 4.33
N ASP A 669 -9.53 -7.77 4.24
CA ASP A 669 -9.87 -8.60 5.39
C ASP A 669 -8.91 -9.78 5.60
N LYS A 670 -8.00 -10.04 4.64
CA LYS A 670 -6.95 -11.08 4.70
C LYS A 670 -7.45 -12.44 5.22
N PRO A 671 -8.43 -13.07 4.55
CA PRO A 671 -9.08 -14.28 5.07
C PRO A 671 -8.13 -15.49 5.16
N HIS A 672 -7.05 -15.51 4.39
CA HIS A 672 -6.04 -16.57 4.43
C HIS A 672 -5.31 -16.67 5.78
N ILE A 673 -5.12 -15.55 6.49
CA ILE A 673 -4.50 -15.53 7.81
C ILE A 673 -5.41 -16.27 8.80
N TRP A 674 -6.68 -15.86 8.85
CA TRP A 674 -7.69 -16.52 9.69
C TRP A 674 -7.83 -18.01 9.37
N LEU A 675 -7.87 -18.35 8.09
CA LEU A 675 -8.05 -19.73 7.62
C LEU A 675 -6.86 -20.64 8.01
N LYS A 676 -5.65 -20.09 8.11
CA LYS A 676 -4.45 -20.81 8.58
C LYS A 676 -4.59 -21.22 10.05
N ASP A 677 -5.23 -20.38 10.86
CA ASP A 677 -5.40 -20.59 12.31
C ASP A 677 -6.62 -21.46 12.66
N GLN A 678 -7.42 -21.88 11.66
CA GLN A 678 -8.57 -22.77 11.88
C GLN A 678 -8.16 -24.25 11.88
N THR A 679 -8.97 -25.10 12.52
CA THR A 679 -8.81 -26.56 12.50
C THR A 679 -8.93 -27.11 11.06
N PRO A 680 -8.30 -28.25 10.74
CA PRO A 680 -8.38 -28.85 9.41
C PRO A 680 -9.83 -29.06 8.92
N GLU A 681 -10.74 -29.46 9.82
CA GLU A 681 -12.13 -29.72 9.51
C GLU A 681 -12.87 -28.44 9.12
N LEU A 682 -12.72 -27.38 9.92
CA LEU A 682 -13.34 -26.08 9.62
C LEU A 682 -12.71 -25.45 8.39
N ARG A 683 -11.40 -25.61 8.19
CA ARG A 683 -10.69 -25.12 7.01
C ARG A 683 -11.25 -25.73 5.74
N GLU A 684 -11.39 -27.05 5.68
CA GLU A 684 -11.93 -27.74 4.50
C GLU A 684 -13.41 -27.40 4.29
N ALA A 685 -14.22 -27.35 5.36
CA ALA A 685 -15.62 -26.96 5.28
C ALA A 685 -15.79 -25.52 4.74
N ALA A 686 -15.01 -24.57 5.25
CA ALA A 686 -15.03 -23.17 4.82
C ALA A 686 -14.58 -23.02 3.36
N VAL A 687 -13.51 -23.71 2.95
CA VAL A 687 -13.03 -23.69 1.56
C VAL A 687 -14.05 -24.32 0.61
N SER A 688 -14.65 -25.45 1.00
CA SER A 688 -15.68 -26.12 0.20
C SER A 688 -16.90 -25.22 0.00
N LEU A 689 -17.39 -24.61 1.07
CA LEU A 689 -18.52 -23.68 1.02
C LEU A 689 -18.19 -22.40 0.22
N ALA A 690 -16.99 -21.84 0.38
CA ALA A 690 -16.54 -20.67 -0.38
C ALA A 690 -16.54 -20.93 -1.90
N ARG A 691 -16.23 -22.16 -2.31
CA ARG A 691 -16.27 -22.59 -3.72
C ARG A 691 -17.68 -22.62 -4.27
N SER A 692 -18.61 -23.28 -3.58
CA SER A 692 -20.00 -23.38 -4.04
C SER A 692 -20.67 -22.01 -4.08
N GLU A 693 -20.52 -21.21 -3.02
CA GLU A 693 -21.11 -19.88 -2.93
C GLU A 693 -20.44 -18.88 -3.89
N GLY A 694 -19.12 -18.95 -4.06
CA GLY A 694 -18.39 -18.08 -4.98
C GLY A 694 -18.85 -18.30 -6.43
N ALA A 695 -19.09 -19.55 -6.82
CA ALA A 695 -19.63 -19.89 -8.13
C ALA A 695 -21.08 -19.42 -8.31
N LYS A 696 -21.94 -19.60 -7.28
CA LYS A 696 -23.34 -19.14 -7.29
C LYS A 696 -23.44 -17.62 -7.47
N GLU A 697 -22.72 -16.85 -6.65
CA GLU A 697 -22.74 -15.39 -6.71
C GLU A 697 -22.15 -14.84 -8.01
N SER A 698 -21.08 -15.45 -8.51
CA SER A 698 -20.49 -14.99 -9.77
C SER A 698 -21.48 -15.10 -10.94
N ARG A 699 -22.44 -16.04 -10.89
CA ARG A 699 -23.52 -16.13 -11.88
C ARG A 699 -24.58 -15.05 -11.66
N LEU A 700 -25.03 -14.86 -10.41
CA LEU A 700 -26.04 -13.84 -10.06
C LEU A 700 -25.56 -12.40 -10.32
N ALA A 701 -24.27 -12.15 -10.13
CA ALA A 701 -23.65 -10.85 -10.35
C ALA A 701 -23.80 -10.34 -11.79
N GLY A 702 -23.77 -11.23 -12.79
CA GLY A 702 -23.98 -10.86 -14.18
C GLY A 702 -25.36 -10.23 -14.42
N THR A 703 -26.39 -10.80 -13.80
CA THR A 703 -27.77 -10.29 -13.85
C THR A 703 -27.90 -8.94 -13.15
N ARG A 704 -27.36 -8.81 -11.92
CA ARG A 704 -27.38 -7.55 -11.15
C ARG A 704 -26.68 -6.43 -11.90
N LEU A 705 -25.54 -6.72 -12.54
CA LEU A 705 -24.80 -5.75 -13.32
C LEU A 705 -25.59 -5.25 -14.54
N SER A 706 -26.25 -6.16 -15.25
CA SER A 706 -27.10 -5.81 -16.40
C SER A 706 -28.22 -4.86 -15.97
N GLN A 707 -28.86 -5.14 -14.83
CA GLN A 707 -29.89 -4.27 -14.25
C GLN A 707 -29.34 -2.90 -13.85
N ALA A 708 -28.21 -2.85 -13.12
CA ALA A 708 -27.57 -1.60 -12.70
C ALA A 708 -27.16 -0.73 -13.91
N SER A 709 -26.58 -1.36 -14.93
CA SER A 709 -26.16 -0.68 -16.17
C SER A 709 -27.35 -0.09 -16.93
N LYS A 710 -28.45 -0.85 -17.05
CA LYS A 710 -29.69 -0.36 -17.69
C LYS A 710 -30.29 0.83 -16.95
N LEU A 711 -30.33 0.79 -15.62
CA LEU A 711 -30.84 1.89 -14.80
C LEU A 711 -29.95 3.12 -14.85
N TYR A 712 -28.63 2.94 -14.92
CA TYR A 712 -27.71 4.05 -15.18
C TYR A 712 -27.99 4.71 -16.52
N GLN A 713 -28.13 3.95 -17.62
CA GLN A 713 -28.42 4.52 -18.94
C GLN A 713 -29.71 5.35 -18.94
N ILE A 714 -30.76 4.86 -18.28
CA ILE A 714 -32.02 5.60 -18.09
C ILE A 714 -31.78 6.91 -17.33
N ARG A 715 -30.99 6.87 -16.25
CA ARG A 715 -30.67 8.07 -15.44
C ARG A 715 -29.82 9.07 -16.22
N TYR A 716 -28.84 8.59 -16.96
CA TYR A 716 -27.98 9.39 -17.82
C TYR A 716 -28.81 10.12 -18.88
N ALA A 717 -29.68 9.40 -19.60
CA ALA A 717 -30.60 10.00 -20.58
C ALA A 717 -31.52 11.07 -19.95
N ARG A 718 -32.05 10.82 -18.75
CA ARG A 718 -32.85 11.82 -18.01
C ARG A 718 -32.05 13.05 -17.61
N ASN A 719 -30.78 12.88 -17.24
CA ASN A 719 -29.91 14.00 -16.86
C ASN A 719 -29.48 14.82 -18.08
N GLU A 720 -29.10 14.16 -19.18
CA GLU A 720 -28.85 14.81 -20.48
C GLU A 720 -30.07 15.62 -20.92
N GLU A 721 -31.28 15.04 -20.84
CA GLU A 721 -32.51 15.75 -21.18
C GLU A 721 -32.77 16.95 -20.25
N LYS A 722 -32.48 16.85 -18.95
CA LYS A 722 -32.56 17.99 -18.01
C LYS A 722 -31.55 19.08 -18.37
N ILE A 723 -30.32 18.73 -18.72
CA ILE A 723 -29.27 19.67 -19.13
C ILE A 723 -29.68 20.35 -20.44
N ARG A 724 -30.17 19.59 -21.42
CA ARG A 724 -30.69 20.08 -22.70
C ARG A 724 -31.85 21.05 -22.49
N LYS A 725 -32.86 20.68 -21.69
CA LYS A 725 -33.98 21.57 -21.33
C LYS A 725 -33.52 22.86 -20.65
N ARG A 726 -32.53 22.78 -19.75
CA ARG A 726 -31.95 23.98 -19.10
C ARG A 726 -31.20 24.87 -20.09
N ARG A 727 -30.46 24.28 -21.03
CA ARG A 727 -29.76 25.01 -22.10
C ARG A 727 -30.76 25.70 -23.03
N LEU A 728 -31.76 24.98 -23.54
CA LEU A 728 -32.84 25.54 -24.36
C LEU A 728 -33.61 26.64 -23.64
N LEU A 729 -33.85 26.50 -22.33
CA LEU A 729 -34.50 27.55 -21.54
C LEU A 729 -33.63 28.79 -21.40
N ARG A 730 -32.29 28.64 -21.28
CA ARG A 730 -31.35 29.77 -21.27
C ARG A 730 -31.31 30.45 -22.63
N GLU A 731 -31.20 29.70 -23.72
CA GLU A 731 -31.21 30.21 -25.10
C GLU A 731 -32.53 30.95 -25.41
N LYS A 732 -33.69 30.38 -25.04
CA LYS A 732 -34.99 31.07 -25.18
C LYS A 732 -35.06 32.36 -24.36
N LYS A 733 -34.49 32.38 -23.14
CA LYS A 733 -34.43 33.59 -22.30
C LYS A 733 -33.52 34.66 -22.92
N GLU A 734 -32.38 34.26 -23.48
CA GLU A 734 -31.45 35.15 -24.17
C GLU A 734 -32.04 35.70 -25.47
N GLN A 735 -32.67 34.86 -26.29
CA GLN A 735 -33.39 35.29 -27.49
C GLN A 735 -34.53 36.26 -27.16
N LYS A 736 -35.33 35.96 -26.12
CA LYS A 736 -36.39 36.87 -25.68
C LYS A 736 -35.81 38.20 -25.20
N LYS A 737 -34.69 38.18 -24.47
CA LYS A 737 -33.98 39.39 -24.04
C LYS A 737 -33.48 40.20 -25.24
N LEU A 738 -32.95 39.54 -26.27
CA LEU A 738 -32.49 40.17 -27.51
C LEU A 738 -33.67 40.77 -28.32
N GLN A 739 -34.79 40.05 -28.43
CA GLN A 739 -36.01 40.55 -29.06
C GLN A 739 -36.58 41.76 -28.33
N GLU A 740 -36.65 41.73 -26.99
CA GLU A 740 -37.09 42.86 -26.18
C GLU A 740 -36.12 44.05 -26.29
N MET A 741 -34.81 43.78 -26.35
CA MET A 741 -33.78 44.80 -26.58
C MET A 741 -33.92 45.46 -27.96
N ASN A 742 -34.10 44.68 -29.02
CA ASN A 742 -34.31 45.18 -30.38
C ASN A 742 -35.64 45.95 -30.50
N LYS A 743 -36.67 45.52 -29.76
CA LYS A 743 -38.00 46.14 -29.79
C LYS A 743 -38.05 47.48 -29.04
N TYR A 744 -37.45 47.55 -27.87
CA TYR A 744 -37.58 48.70 -26.97
C TYR A 744 -36.37 49.63 -27.00
N GLY A 745 -35.21 49.17 -27.46
CA GLY A 745 -33.93 49.86 -27.26
C GLY A 745 -33.55 49.93 -25.78
N ILE A 746 -32.52 50.71 -25.44
CA ILE A 746 -32.16 51.04 -24.05
C ILE A 746 -32.38 52.52 -23.79
N TRP A 747 -33.10 52.87 -22.73
CA TRP A 747 -33.46 54.26 -22.44
C TRP A 747 -32.48 54.89 -21.44
N LYS A 748 -31.62 55.77 -21.92
CA LYS A 748 -30.48 56.33 -21.15
C LYS A 748 -30.76 57.66 -20.46
N SER A 749 -31.95 58.24 -20.61
CA SER A 749 -32.31 59.52 -19.99
C SER A 749 -33.80 59.59 -19.67
N VAL A 750 -34.17 60.41 -18.69
CA VAL A 750 -35.57 60.65 -18.30
C VAL A 750 -36.42 61.07 -19.51
N ASN A 751 -35.90 61.95 -20.37
CA ASN A 751 -36.62 62.41 -21.57
C ASN A 751 -36.85 61.28 -22.58
N ALA A 752 -35.87 60.36 -22.72
CA ALA A 752 -36.02 59.19 -23.59
C ALA A 752 -37.10 58.22 -23.05
N VAL A 753 -37.21 58.07 -21.73
CA VAL A 753 -38.27 57.26 -21.10
C VAL A 753 -39.65 57.80 -21.46
N GLU A 754 -39.88 59.09 -21.25
CA GLU A 754 -41.18 59.71 -21.48
C GLU A 754 -41.57 59.67 -22.97
N SER A 755 -40.63 59.98 -23.85
CA SER A 755 -40.86 59.91 -25.31
C SER A 755 -41.20 58.49 -25.78
N MET A 756 -40.47 57.48 -25.31
CA MET A 756 -40.71 56.09 -25.70
C MET A 756 -42.00 55.53 -25.10
N LEU A 757 -42.39 55.94 -23.89
CA LEU A 757 -43.65 55.54 -23.26
C LEU A 757 -44.88 56.17 -23.93
N GLN A 758 -44.76 57.35 -24.53
CA GLN A 758 -45.84 57.95 -25.33
C GLN A 758 -46.08 57.18 -26.64
N ASN A 759 -45.01 56.66 -27.24
CA ASN A 759 -45.07 55.88 -28.48
C ASN A 759 -45.67 54.46 -28.29
N LEU A 760 -45.69 53.94 -27.07
CA LEU A 760 -46.26 52.62 -26.77
C LEU A 760 -47.77 52.68 -26.50
N LYS A 761 -48.56 51.99 -27.33
CA LYS A 761 -50.02 51.86 -27.16
C LYS A 761 -50.36 50.77 -26.12
N GLY A 762 -51.06 51.16 -25.05
CA GLY A 762 -51.61 50.26 -24.02
C GLY A 762 -50.75 50.12 -22.76
N SER A 763 -51.42 50.13 -21.60
CA SER A 763 -50.79 50.08 -20.27
C SER A 763 -49.91 48.84 -20.05
N GLY A 764 -50.32 47.68 -20.58
CA GLY A 764 -49.54 46.44 -20.49
C GLY A 764 -48.23 46.47 -21.28
N ALA A 765 -48.19 47.17 -22.42
CA ALA A 765 -46.97 47.31 -23.22
C ALA A 765 -45.96 48.24 -22.53
N LYS A 766 -46.45 49.36 -21.97
CA LYS A 766 -45.66 50.30 -21.16
C LYS A 766 -45.04 49.60 -19.95
N MET A 767 -45.84 48.84 -19.20
CA MET A 767 -45.38 48.06 -18.05
C MET A 767 -44.29 47.05 -18.41
N LYS A 768 -44.45 46.30 -19.51
CA LYS A 768 -43.44 45.33 -19.97
C LYS A 768 -42.13 46.02 -20.35
N ALA A 769 -42.20 47.14 -21.07
CA ALA A 769 -41.03 47.89 -21.48
C ALA A 769 -40.23 48.42 -20.27
N ILE A 770 -40.89 49.05 -19.29
CA ILE A 770 -40.19 49.55 -18.08
C ILE A 770 -39.58 48.40 -17.27
N LYS A 771 -40.31 47.29 -17.07
CA LYS A 771 -39.77 46.11 -16.37
C LYS A 771 -38.54 45.53 -17.07
N PHE A 772 -38.54 45.52 -18.41
CA PHE A 772 -37.38 45.13 -19.20
C PHE A 772 -36.21 46.10 -18.97
N GLN A 773 -36.43 47.41 -19.07
CA GLN A 773 -35.39 48.42 -18.82
C GLN A 773 -34.78 48.30 -17.42
N ILE A 774 -35.61 48.20 -16.38
CA ILE A 774 -35.14 48.00 -14.99
C ILE A 774 -34.35 46.70 -14.88
N SER A 775 -34.83 45.59 -15.47
CA SER A 775 -34.14 44.30 -15.42
C SER A 775 -32.81 44.33 -16.18
N PHE A 776 -32.77 45.05 -17.30
CA PHE A 776 -31.57 45.26 -18.10
C PHE A 776 -30.56 46.09 -17.33
N LEU A 777 -30.96 47.24 -16.80
CA LEU A 777 -30.11 48.10 -15.97
C LEU A 777 -29.65 47.36 -14.71
N LYS A 778 -30.50 46.57 -14.04
CA LYS A 778 -30.07 45.71 -12.92
C LYS A 778 -28.98 44.73 -13.33
N SER A 779 -29.11 44.15 -14.52
CA SER A 779 -28.14 43.22 -15.10
C SER A 779 -26.86 43.89 -15.57
N TYR A 780 -26.91 45.17 -15.96
CA TYR A 780 -25.78 45.92 -16.51
C TYR A 780 -25.02 46.68 -15.42
N LEU A 781 -25.74 47.42 -14.57
CA LEU A 781 -25.22 48.26 -13.48
C LEU A 781 -24.79 47.46 -12.23
N LYS A 782 -24.57 46.14 -12.33
CA LYS A 782 -24.35 45.25 -11.18
C LYS A 782 -23.42 45.88 -10.14
N LYS A 783 -23.99 46.26 -8.97
CA LYS A 783 -23.33 46.95 -7.83
C LYS A 783 -22.94 48.43 -8.05
N THR A 784 -23.83 49.25 -8.60
CA THR A 784 -23.86 50.70 -8.27
C THR A 784 -24.43 50.91 -6.85
N ASN A 785 -24.12 52.04 -6.20
CA ASN A 785 -24.69 52.46 -4.89
C ASN A 785 -26.20 52.83 -4.98
N ILE A 786 -26.93 52.13 -5.84
CA ILE A 786 -28.35 52.33 -6.07
C ILE A 786 -29.10 51.33 -5.21
N ARG A 787 -30.06 51.87 -4.48
CA ARG A 787 -31.01 51.17 -3.63
C ARG A 787 -31.58 49.91 -4.31
N ALA A 788 -31.35 48.75 -3.71
CA ALA A 788 -31.73 47.44 -4.28
C ALA A 788 -33.25 47.26 -4.42
N ASP A 789 -34.03 47.96 -3.59
CA ASP A 789 -35.49 48.01 -3.61
C ASP A 789 -36.05 48.68 -4.88
N LEU A 790 -35.32 49.61 -5.51
CA LEU A 790 -35.73 50.22 -6.78
C LEU A 790 -35.79 49.22 -7.94
N PHE A 791 -35.07 48.11 -7.83
CA PHE A 791 -35.07 47.03 -8.83
C PHE A 791 -36.07 45.90 -8.52
N LYS A 792 -36.97 46.08 -7.57
CA LYS A 792 -38.06 45.14 -7.26
C LYS A 792 -39.31 45.48 -8.09
N PHE A 793 -40.11 44.46 -8.38
CA PHE A 793 -41.42 44.60 -9.02
C PHE A 793 -42.58 44.27 -8.09
N SER A 794 -42.27 43.86 -6.85
CA SER A 794 -43.22 43.48 -5.82
C SER A 794 -42.56 43.53 -4.44
N GLU A 795 -43.37 43.68 -3.41
CA GLU A 795 -42.95 43.63 -2.01
C GLU A 795 -44.05 42.97 -1.17
N SER A 796 -43.66 42.06 -0.27
CA SER A 796 -44.59 41.34 0.62
C SER A 796 -45.80 40.71 -0.07
N GLY A 797 -45.60 40.16 -1.28
CA GLY A 797 -46.67 39.52 -2.08
C GLY A 797 -47.53 40.47 -2.92
N ARG A 798 -47.44 41.79 -2.72
CA ARG A 798 -48.13 42.80 -3.54
C ARG A 798 -47.26 43.20 -4.74
N SER A 799 -47.83 43.16 -5.95
CA SER A 799 -47.17 43.68 -7.16
C SER A 799 -47.24 45.21 -7.21
N PHE A 800 -46.17 45.86 -7.64
CA PHE A 800 -46.15 47.30 -7.84
C PHE A 800 -46.98 47.71 -9.06
N SER A 801 -47.67 48.85 -8.93
CA SER A 801 -48.40 49.54 -9.98
C SER A 801 -47.45 50.11 -11.04
N PHE A 802 -48.01 50.55 -12.17
CA PHE A 802 -47.23 51.16 -13.24
C PHE A 802 -46.48 52.41 -12.75
N ASP A 803 -47.16 53.27 -11.99
CA ASP A 803 -46.59 54.53 -11.51
C ASP A 803 -45.46 54.31 -10.50
N GLU A 804 -45.58 53.29 -9.64
CA GLU A 804 -44.52 52.89 -8.70
C GLU A 804 -43.28 52.38 -9.45
N ILE A 805 -43.46 51.50 -10.43
CA ILE A 805 -42.33 50.96 -11.21
C ILE A 805 -41.71 52.04 -12.10
N HIS A 806 -42.53 52.92 -12.68
CA HIS A 806 -42.05 54.05 -13.47
C HIS A 806 -41.21 55.02 -12.62
N ARG A 807 -41.69 55.37 -11.42
CA ARG A 807 -40.95 56.20 -10.47
C ARG A 807 -39.62 55.57 -10.09
N ASN A 808 -39.61 54.27 -9.77
CA ASN A 808 -38.39 53.54 -9.47
C ASN A 808 -37.39 53.58 -10.63
N TYR A 809 -37.87 53.46 -11.87
CA TYR A 809 -37.00 53.54 -13.05
C TYR A 809 -36.37 54.92 -13.23
N LEU A 810 -37.16 55.98 -13.10
CA LEU A 810 -36.66 57.36 -13.17
C LEU A 810 -35.66 57.65 -12.05
N GLU A 811 -35.89 57.13 -10.85
CA GLU A 811 -34.98 57.27 -9.72
C GLU A 811 -33.67 56.50 -9.95
N ILE A 812 -33.71 55.32 -10.57
CA ILE A 812 -32.50 54.62 -11.02
C ILE A 812 -31.72 55.52 -12.00
N LEU A 813 -32.36 56.02 -13.07
CA LEU A 813 -31.67 56.84 -14.08
C LEU A 813 -31.05 58.12 -13.51
N ARG A 814 -31.69 58.76 -12.53
CA ARG A 814 -31.14 59.96 -11.86
C ARG A 814 -29.93 59.66 -10.98
N ASN A 815 -29.86 58.47 -10.41
CA ASN A 815 -28.80 58.05 -9.51
C ASN A 815 -27.64 57.32 -10.22
N VAL A 816 -27.79 56.97 -11.51
CA VAL A 816 -26.68 56.46 -12.31
C VAL A 816 -25.93 57.62 -12.94
N PRO A 817 -24.59 57.72 -12.79
CA PRO A 817 -23.81 58.73 -13.48
C PRO A 817 -23.96 58.63 -15.01
N GLN A 818 -24.16 59.77 -15.69
CA GLN A 818 -24.46 59.79 -17.12
C GLN A 818 -23.39 59.09 -17.99
N HIS A 819 -22.11 59.15 -17.60
CA HIS A 819 -21.04 58.44 -18.31
C HIS A 819 -21.18 56.91 -18.27
N VAL A 820 -21.76 56.35 -17.20
CA VAL A 820 -22.07 54.91 -17.08
C VAL A 820 -23.27 54.53 -17.94
N LEU A 821 -24.26 55.42 -18.06
CA LEU A 821 -25.39 55.20 -18.98
C LEU A 821 -24.93 55.30 -20.45
N ASN A 822 -23.99 56.20 -20.75
CA ASN A 822 -23.44 56.39 -22.09
C ASN A 822 -22.51 55.24 -22.50
N SER A 823 -21.87 54.54 -21.56
CA SER A 823 -21.06 53.35 -21.85
C SER A 823 -21.89 52.11 -22.21
N ILE A 824 -23.22 52.15 -22.02
CA ILE A 824 -24.11 51.08 -22.49
C ILE A 824 -24.08 51.07 -24.02
N PRO A 825 -23.73 49.95 -24.69
CA PRO A 825 -23.70 49.88 -26.15
C PRO A 825 -25.06 50.24 -26.75
N ASP A 826 -25.07 51.18 -27.70
CA ASP A 826 -26.25 51.45 -28.51
C ASP A 826 -26.37 50.33 -29.55
N HIS A 827 -27.11 49.29 -29.20
CA HIS A 827 -27.59 48.34 -30.20
C HIS A 827 -28.73 49.03 -30.96
N GLY A 828 -28.47 49.36 -32.23
CA GLY A 828 -29.30 50.22 -33.07
C GLY A 828 -30.80 49.99 -32.88
N GLY A 829 -31.48 51.03 -32.39
CA GLY A 829 -32.94 51.07 -32.38
C GLY A 829 -33.51 51.03 -33.80
N PRO A 830 -34.82 50.72 -33.95
CA PRO A 830 -35.47 50.70 -35.26
C PRO A 830 -35.37 52.09 -35.88
N SER A 831 -34.50 52.24 -36.88
CA SER A 831 -34.48 53.41 -37.74
C SER A 831 -35.73 53.36 -38.61
N ASN A 832 -36.54 54.42 -38.58
CA ASN A 832 -37.67 54.60 -39.47
C ASN A 832 -37.20 54.51 -40.93
N VAL A 833 -37.55 53.43 -41.63
CA VAL A 833 -37.50 53.37 -43.08
C VAL A 833 -38.90 53.10 -43.60
N SER A 834 -39.43 54.12 -44.25
CA SER A 834 -40.67 54.18 -44.99
C SER A 834 -40.68 53.16 -46.14
N GLN A 835 -41.89 52.73 -46.48
CA GLN A 835 -42.30 51.97 -47.66
C GLN A 835 -41.47 52.27 -48.93
N ASN A 836 -40.92 51.24 -49.58
CA ASN A 836 -41.34 50.87 -50.95
C ASN A 836 -40.60 49.64 -51.54
N VAL A 837 -41.34 48.99 -52.45
CA VAL A 837 -40.95 48.09 -53.56
C VAL A 837 -40.96 46.57 -53.33
N ASN A 838 -41.87 45.94 -54.09
CA ASN A 838 -41.94 44.53 -54.44
C ASN A 838 -40.89 44.14 -55.50
N HIS A 839 -40.53 42.85 -55.45
CA HIS A 839 -40.27 41.95 -56.60
C HIS A 839 -38.88 41.83 -57.26
N SER A 840 -38.69 40.58 -57.71
CA SER A 840 -37.72 40.00 -58.65
C SER A 840 -36.33 39.64 -58.13
N GLY A 841 -35.97 38.38 -58.42
CA GLY A 841 -34.61 37.86 -58.29
C GLY A 841 -33.84 37.95 -59.60
N GLU A 842 -32.80 37.12 -59.66
CA GLU A 842 -31.82 36.85 -60.72
C GLU A 842 -30.49 37.61 -60.70
N SER A 843 -29.47 36.78 -60.95
CA SER A 843 -28.17 37.02 -61.59
C SER A 843 -27.09 37.86 -60.90
N GLU A 844 -26.07 37.12 -60.46
CA GLU A 844 -24.67 37.13 -60.95
C GLU A 844 -23.82 38.41 -61.02
N SER A 845 -22.51 38.15 -60.75
CA SER A 845 -21.29 38.87 -61.17
C SER A 845 -20.93 40.12 -60.35
N GLU A 846 -19.68 40.48 -60.08
CA GLU A 846 -18.34 39.86 -60.01
C GLU A 846 -17.38 40.99 -59.53
N SER A 847 -16.13 40.63 -59.23
CA SER A 847 -14.92 41.49 -59.07
C SER A 847 -14.74 42.23 -57.72
N SER A 848 -13.56 42.23 -57.08
CA SER A 848 -12.24 41.63 -57.38
C SER A 848 -11.34 41.80 -56.15
N ASP A 849 -10.72 40.71 -55.69
CA ASP A 849 -9.45 40.73 -54.95
C ASP A 849 -8.40 40.04 -55.83
N ASP A 850 -7.24 40.69 -55.90
CA ASP A 850 -6.06 40.28 -56.65
C ASP A 850 -5.08 39.53 -55.72
N SER A 851 -4.88 38.23 -55.95
CA SER A 851 -3.60 37.54 -55.70
C SER A 851 -3.65 36.10 -56.25
N GLY A 852 -2.72 35.80 -57.15
CA GLY A 852 -2.69 34.63 -58.02
C GLY A 852 -2.51 33.25 -57.36
N GLU A 853 -3.39 32.34 -57.81
CA GLU A 853 -3.19 30.99 -58.35
C GLU A 853 -2.02 30.10 -57.87
N GLU A 854 -2.37 29.05 -57.12
CA GLU A 854 -2.19 27.66 -57.58
C GLU A 854 -3.59 27.02 -57.72
N THR A 855 -3.95 26.56 -58.92
CA THR A 855 -5.28 26.01 -59.24
C THR A 855 -5.47 24.58 -58.69
N PRO A 856 -6.51 24.30 -57.87
CA PRO A 856 -7.00 22.95 -57.62
C PRO A 856 -8.02 22.55 -58.70
N SER A 857 -7.88 21.35 -59.24
CA SER A 857 -8.79 20.76 -60.22
C SER A 857 -10.24 20.71 -59.69
N LYS A 858 -11.20 21.18 -60.51
CA LYS A 858 -12.65 21.09 -60.22
C LYS A 858 -13.06 19.64 -59.91
N PRO A 859 -13.90 19.40 -58.88
CA PRO A 859 -14.39 18.06 -58.56
C PRO A 859 -15.30 17.55 -59.68
N LYS A 860 -14.99 16.36 -60.19
CA LYS A 860 -15.87 15.64 -61.12
C LYS A 860 -17.19 15.32 -60.41
N LYS A 861 -18.31 15.80 -60.94
CA LYS A 861 -19.65 15.32 -60.53
C LYS A 861 -19.73 13.81 -60.81
N MET A 862 -19.65 13.01 -59.76
CA MET A 862 -19.79 11.56 -59.82
C MET A 862 -21.28 11.21 -59.92
N LYS A 863 -21.67 10.38 -60.90
CA LYS A 863 -23.04 9.86 -61.01
C LYS A 863 -23.19 8.66 -60.07
N PHE A 864 -23.92 8.82 -58.97
CA PHE A 864 -24.29 7.70 -58.10
C PHE A 864 -25.23 6.74 -58.86
N THR A 865 -24.85 5.47 -58.95
CA THR A 865 -25.69 4.41 -59.51
C THR A 865 -26.24 3.56 -58.38
N VAL A 866 -27.56 3.56 -58.20
CA VAL A 866 -28.23 2.60 -57.31
C VAL A 866 -28.05 1.22 -57.93
N THR A 867 -27.07 0.46 -57.45
CA THR A 867 -26.85 -0.90 -57.93
C THR A 867 -27.69 -1.88 -57.13
N PRO A 868 -28.63 -2.60 -57.76
CA PRO A 868 -29.55 -3.47 -57.04
C PRO A 868 -28.90 -4.76 -56.52
N ASN A 869 -27.59 -4.97 -56.67
CA ASN A 869 -26.92 -6.22 -56.30
C ASN A 869 -25.59 -5.99 -55.59
N PHE A 870 -25.29 -6.85 -54.61
CA PHE A 870 -23.96 -6.96 -54.00
C PHE A 870 -22.97 -7.53 -55.02
N LYS A 871 -21.90 -6.78 -55.35
CA LYS A 871 -20.99 -7.14 -56.45
C LYS A 871 -19.81 -8.00 -56.01
N GLN A 872 -19.13 -7.63 -54.93
CA GLN A 872 -17.94 -8.33 -54.44
C GLN A 872 -17.72 -8.08 -52.93
N VAL A 873 -16.98 -8.99 -52.29
CA VAL A 873 -16.49 -8.84 -50.90
C VAL A 873 -15.46 -7.71 -50.84
N GLY A 874 -15.46 -6.93 -49.76
CA GLY A 874 -14.59 -5.76 -49.56
C GLY A 874 -15.14 -4.44 -50.11
N LEU A 875 -16.30 -4.46 -50.79
CA LEU A 875 -17.01 -3.22 -51.13
C LEU A 875 -17.69 -2.62 -49.91
N TRP A 876 -17.82 -1.30 -49.93
CA TRP A 876 -18.46 -0.53 -48.89
C TRP A 876 -19.81 0.00 -49.37
N TYR A 877 -20.78 -0.05 -48.47
CA TYR A 877 -22.12 0.46 -48.72
C TYR A 877 -22.59 1.31 -47.55
N ALA A 878 -23.33 2.38 -47.85
CA ALA A 878 -24.14 3.09 -46.88
C ALA A 878 -25.51 2.39 -46.76
N VAL A 879 -25.83 1.93 -45.56
CA VAL A 879 -27.06 1.19 -45.23
C VAL A 879 -27.95 2.06 -44.36
N PHE A 880 -29.23 2.16 -44.72
CA PHE A 880 -30.21 2.94 -43.96
C PHE A 880 -30.88 2.09 -42.89
N TYR A 881 -30.88 2.58 -41.65
CA TYR A 881 -31.57 1.95 -40.53
C TYR A 881 -31.87 2.96 -39.42
N ASP A 882 -33.12 2.98 -38.93
CA ASP A 882 -33.56 3.80 -37.79
C ASP A 882 -33.26 5.31 -37.97
N ASP A 883 -33.66 5.87 -39.11
CA ASP A 883 -33.46 7.28 -39.48
C ASP A 883 -32.00 7.75 -39.39
N LEU A 884 -31.05 6.84 -39.63
CA LEU A 884 -29.62 7.08 -39.74
C LEU A 884 -29.02 6.20 -40.86
N TRP A 885 -27.85 6.58 -41.36
CA TRP A 885 -27.06 5.73 -42.25
C TRP A 885 -25.81 5.19 -41.55
N TYR A 886 -25.44 3.97 -41.90
CA TYR A 886 -24.27 3.27 -41.35
C TYR A 886 -23.39 2.75 -42.50
N PRO A 887 -22.08 3.03 -42.50
CA PRO A 887 -21.16 2.43 -43.45
C PRO A 887 -20.85 0.98 -43.05
N GLY A 888 -21.03 0.06 -43.99
CA GLY A 888 -20.75 -1.36 -43.81
C GLY A 888 -19.89 -1.94 -44.93
N GLU A 889 -18.88 -2.72 -44.55
CA GLU A 889 -18.02 -3.48 -45.47
C GLU A 889 -18.62 -4.87 -45.73
N VAL A 890 -18.80 -5.22 -47.00
CA VAL A 890 -19.29 -6.55 -47.40
C VAL A 890 -18.23 -7.60 -47.05
N CYS A 891 -18.50 -8.40 -46.02
CA CYS A 891 -17.61 -9.48 -45.58
C CYS A 891 -17.92 -10.82 -46.24
N ARG A 892 -19.18 -11.06 -46.62
CA ARG A 892 -19.61 -12.30 -47.27
C ARG A 892 -20.87 -12.07 -48.09
N ILE A 893 -20.86 -12.43 -49.37
CA ILE A 893 -22.06 -12.42 -50.22
C ILE A 893 -22.81 -13.74 -50.03
N ILE A 894 -24.11 -13.66 -49.72
CA ILE A 894 -24.99 -14.83 -49.53
C ILE A 894 -25.75 -15.10 -50.83
N SER A 895 -26.27 -14.05 -51.46
CA SER A 895 -26.87 -14.06 -52.79
C SER A 895 -26.66 -12.70 -53.47
N LYS A 896 -27.11 -12.53 -54.72
CA LYS A 896 -27.08 -11.21 -55.39
C LYS A 896 -27.81 -10.13 -54.59
N GLU A 897 -28.81 -10.52 -53.81
CA GLU A 897 -29.71 -9.64 -53.06
C GLU A 897 -29.39 -9.61 -51.56
N LYS A 898 -28.52 -10.49 -51.04
CA LYS A 898 -28.21 -10.58 -49.60
C LYS A 898 -26.72 -10.73 -49.33
N ALA A 899 -26.21 -9.96 -48.38
CA ALA A 899 -24.83 -10.08 -47.94
C ALA A 899 -24.68 -9.81 -46.43
N MET A 900 -23.61 -10.31 -45.85
CA MET A 900 -23.18 -10.02 -44.48
C MET A 900 -22.24 -8.82 -44.51
N LEU A 901 -22.61 -7.74 -43.84
CA LEU A 901 -21.82 -6.51 -43.73
C LEU A 901 -21.25 -6.38 -42.33
N ASN A 902 -20.02 -5.88 -42.22
CA ASN A 902 -19.40 -5.49 -40.96
C ASN A 902 -19.46 -3.97 -40.82
N PHE A 903 -20.16 -3.48 -39.80
CA PHE A 903 -20.49 -2.07 -39.66
C PHE A 903 -19.47 -1.27 -38.85
N MET A 904 -19.28 -0.01 -39.23
CA MET A 904 -18.64 0.99 -38.38
C MET A 904 -19.67 1.87 -37.69
N HIS A 905 -19.34 2.38 -36.50
CA HIS A 905 -20.23 3.23 -35.73
C HIS A 905 -19.74 4.68 -35.75
N PRO A 906 -20.64 5.68 -35.92
CA PRO A 906 -20.28 7.08 -35.77
C PRO A 906 -19.84 7.36 -34.33
N THR A 907 -18.83 8.23 -34.16
CA THR A 907 -18.30 8.54 -32.82
C THR A 907 -19.21 9.44 -32.00
N THR A 908 -19.96 10.32 -32.67
CA THR A 908 -21.08 11.10 -32.14
C THR A 908 -22.14 11.30 -33.24
N SER A 909 -23.36 11.71 -32.87
CA SER A 909 -24.48 11.93 -33.81
C SER A 909 -24.27 13.04 -34.85
N SER A 910 -23.13 13.76 -34.81
CA SER A 910 -22.77 14.82 -35.75
C SER A 910 -21.31 14.76 -36.18
N SER A 911 -20.61 13.64 -35.94
CA SER A 911 -19.20 13.50 -36.31
C SER A 911 -19.04 12.90 -37.70
N LYS A 912 -18.16 13.50 -38.51
CA LYS A 912 -17.64 12.90 -39.77
C LYS A 912 -16.71 11.70 -39.53
N ASN A 913 -16.62 11.21 -38.29
CA ASN A 913 -15.65 10.23 -37.83
C ASN A 913 -16.35 8.97 -37.35
N PHE A 914 -15.88 7.83 -37.86
CA PHE A 914 -16.36 6.49 -37.59
C PHE A 914 -15.28 5.66 -36.89
N LYS A 915 -15.69 4.64 -36.16
CA LYS A 915 -14.78 3.67 -35.56
C LYS A 915 -15.34 2.26 -35.69
N TRP A 916 -14.45 1.28 -35.75
CA TRP A 916 -14.85 -0.12 -35.61
C TRP A 916 -15.37 -0.37 -34.18
N PRO A 917 -16.49 -1.08 -34.01
CA PRO A 917 -16.94 -1.52 -32.70
C PRO A 917 -15.94 -2.53 -32.09
N VAL A 918 -15.89 -2.59 -30.75
CA VAL A 918 -14.94 -3.46 -30.02
C VAL A 918 -15.16 -4.94 -30.34
N LYS A 919 -16.40 -5.32 -30.69
CA LYS A 919 -16.73 -6.61 -31.29
C LYS A 919 -17.22 -6.35 -32.72
N PRO A 920 -16.79 -7.14 -33.73
CA PRO A 920 -17.29 -7.00 -35.09
C PRO A 920 -18.82 -7.03 -35.13
N ASP A 921 -19.42 -6.01 -35.71
CA ASP A 921 -20.86 -5.87 -35.85
C ASP A 921 -21.27 -6.38 -37.24
N ARG A 922 -21.41 -7.70 -37.33
CA ARG A 922 -21.70 -8.41 -38.57
C ARG A 922 -23.18 -8.72 -38.66
N THR A 923 -23.87 -8.06 -39.59
CA THR A 923 -25.31 -8.23 -39.79
C THR A 923 -25.62 -8.57 -41.25
N GLN A 924 -26.57 -9.47 -41.44
CA GLN A 924 -27.07 -9.83 -42.77
C GLN A 924 -28.03 -8.76 -43.27
N ILE A 925 -27.73 -8.19 -44.42
CA ILE A 925 -28.45 -7.09 -45.05
C ILE A 925 -28.98 -7.54 -46.40
N ASP A 926 -30.22 -7.15 -46.68
CA ASP A 926 -30.89 -7.31 -47.96
C ASP A 926 -30.65 -6.06 -48.83
N ASN A 927 -30.57 -6.23 -50.15
CA ASN A 927 -30.29 -5.14 -51.09
C ASN A 927 -31.33 -4.00 -51.03
N SER A 928 -32.54 -4.29 -50.54
CA SER A 928 -33.58 -3.30 -50.25
C SER A 928 -33.18 -2.25 -49.20
N PHE A 929 -32.17 -2.53 -48.37
CA PHE A 929 -31.62 -1.59 -47.39
C PHE A 929 -30.33 -0.89 -47.88
N LEU A 930 -29.84 -1.22 -49.08
CA LEU A 930 -28.64 -0.60 -49.64
C LEU A 930 -29.01 0.65 -50.43
N TYR A 931 -28.34 1.74 -50.12
CA TYR A 931 -28.62 3.03 -50.76
C TYR A 931 -27.52 3.46 -51.70
N LEU A 932 -26.27 3.42 -51.24
CA LEU A 932 -25.11 3.89 -52.00
C LEU A 932 -23.94 2.93 -51.82
N CYS A 933 -23.27 2.61 -52.92
CA CYS A 933 -21.91 2.10 -52.85
C CYS A 933 -20.99 3.29 -52.61
N ILE A 934 -20.17 3.20 -51.57
CA ILE A 934 -19.30 4.29 -51.11
C ILE A 934 -17.85 3.82 -51.17
N ASP A 935 -16.91 4.77 -51.21
CA ASP A 935 -15.50 4.44 -51.17
C ASP A 935 -15.08 3.96 -49.76
N PRO A 936 -14.01 3.15 -49.63
CA PRO A 936 -13.50 2.70 -48.34
C PRO A 936 -13.11 3.88 -47.45
N PRO A 937 -13.22 3.75 -46.11
CA PRO A 937 -12.85 4.81 -45.21
C PRO A 937 -11.33 5.06 -45.17
N VAL A 938 -10.95 6.32 -45.08
CA VAL A 938 -9.57 6.76 -44.86
C VAL A 938 -9.30 6.85 -43.34
N PRO A 939 -8.22 6.23 -42.82
CA PRO A 939 -7.89 6.33 -41.40
C PRO A 939 -7.41 7.74 -41.03
N GLU A 940 -7.95 8.32 -39.95
CA GLU A 940 -7.43 9.54 -39.33
C GLU A 940 -6.27 9.23 -38.37
N ALA A 941 -5.43 10.24 -38.09
CA ALA A 941 -4.18 10.11 -37.33
C ALA A 941 -4.34 9.23 -36.06
N ARG A 942 -3.48 8.21 -35.95
CA ARG A 942 -3.45 7.11 -34.95
C ARG A 942 -4.33 5.88 -35.23
N GLY A 943 -4.99 5.78 -36.40
CA GLY A 943 -5.61 4.54 -36.89
C GLY A 943 -6.80 4.02 -36.07
N ARG A 944 -7.33 4.82 -35.14
CA ARG A 944 -8.50 4.48 -34.31
C ARG A 944 -9.81 5.04 -34.87
N PHE A 945 -9.74 6.01 -35.76
CA PHE A 945 -10.87 6.71 -36.36
C PHE A 945 -10.72 6.70 -37.88
N PHE A 946 -11.85 6.79 -38.55
CA PHE A 946 -12.00 6.60 -39.98
C PHE A 946 -12.96 7.67 -40.51
N ARG A 947 -12.66 8.23 -41.69
CA ARG A 947 -13.49 9.22 -42.37
C ARG A 947 -13.81 8.74 -43.78
N PHE A 948 -14.99 9.05 -44.27
CA PHE A 948 -15.36 8.89 -45.67
C PHE A 948 -15.22 10.23 -46.37
N GLU A 949 -14.48 10.30 -47.48
CA GLU A 949 -14.33 11.54 -48.25
C GLU A 949 -15.69 12.04 -48.78
N GLN A 950 -16.59 11.11 -49.08
CA GLN A 950 -17.96 11.34 -49.56
C GLN A 950 -18.97 11.65 -48.45
N HIS A 951 -18.54 11.87 -47.20
CA HIS A 951 -19.46 12.00 -46.06
C HIS A 951 -20.56 13.05 -46.26
N ASP A 952 -20.20 14.27 -46.67
CA ASP A 952 -21.16 15.37 -46.81
C ASP A 952 -22.14 15.14 -47.96
N GLU A 953 -21.71 14.45 -49.02
CA GLU A 953 -22.55 14.06 -50.15
C GLU A 953 -23.55 12.96 -49.75
N ILE A 954 -23.08 11.97 -48.98
CA ILE A 954 -23.92 10.90 -48.43
C ILE A 954 -24.95 11.49 -47.46
N ASP A 955 -24.55 12.40 -46.57
CA ASP A 955 -25.42 13.09 -45.62
C ASP A 955 -26.48 13.94 -46.33
N SER A 956 -26.09 14.74 -47.33
CA SER A 956 -27.04 15.55 -48.10
C SER A 956 -28.06 14.67 -48.82
N TYR A 957 -27.60 13.59 -49.45
CA TYR A 957 -28.48 12.64 -50.13
C TYR A 957 -29.42 11.93 -49.15
N PHE A 958 -28.91 11.60 -47.97
CA PHE A 958 -29.69 11.01 -46.88
C PHE A 958 -30.79 11.95 -46.39
N VAL A 959 -30.49 13.24 -46.17
CA VAL A 959 -31.48 14.24 -45.76
C VAL A 959 -32.58 14.41 -46.80
N ASP A 960 -32.21 14.47 -48.08
CA ASP A 960 -33.18 14.55 -49.18
C ASP A 960 -34.08 13.30 -49.27
N LEU A 961 -33.57 12.14 -48.88
CA LEU A 961 -34.33 10.90 -48.83
C LEU A 961 -35.29 10.87 -47.63
N CYS A 962 -34.86 11.25 -46.42
CA CYS A 962 -35.73 11.31 -45.25
C CYS A 962 -36.86 12.34 -45.38
N ASN A 963 -36.68 13.35 -46.25
CA ASN A 963 -37.69 14.35 -46.55
C ASN A 963 -38.73 13.87 -47.59
N LYS A 964 -38.51 12.73 -48.26
CA LYS A 964 -39.44 12.10 -49.22
C LYS A 964 -40.21 10.96 -48.55
#